data_AF-E6X5I0-F1
#
_entry.id   AF-E6X5I0-F1
#
_cell.length_a   1.000
_cell.length_b   1.000
_cell.length_c   1.000
_cell.angle_alpha   90.00
_cell.angle_beta   90.00
_cell.angle_gamma   90.00
#
_symmetry.space_group_name_H-M   'P 1'
#
loop_
_entity.id
_entity.type
_entity.pdbx_description
1 polymer ?
#
loop_
_entity_poly.entity_id
_entity_poly.type
_entity_poly.pdbx_seq_one_letter_code
_entity_poly.pdbx_strand_id
1 'polypeptide(L)'
;MKEEISISQLQEKFPNGTIQTYEKGHTICFIHKKVRTFRWLLEGSIAYYISIDNPDKDILVCQNSEPFSTLGLNGFTTPKRYVYKVLVASQKAMFFEIPFAEIEAYLQEGHQNILLKNIGTKLYHLLHRALLKQSELLNPVRFQPFVEDRKFHISPVAEKEEIISLMRRSPFLDYFEEKQLSTMATFVERREYEADEVLYVQDGSSNGLFILIDGEVTIKRIENSIEIKQRSIKNSGFVFGWSCLLKQKDSCSAITRTRTSAYFIHDHDLMELFKKDDLFEGQFFQRLIWFMGNQLNAAFIRYVGLLGKHNLQAVFQLIKNNESRLSVSSPLHQVSHLLKSNNTKQLAYDALTSLLEDGSALERHIASLSLELLTEDQKECHFISGLQKIYSDVAERDATDLDLNRKICAKLTNQVFENVPYKIEGWENLPETTGHIFTYNHLINDTHYTLNNSFQITLDSHFISAKVLFEKYGEPGIRTVRIGRGQEYGHQNYYDNLGHINVYTKDSDQTSSEDVEQARNIFYEEASKHLSNNYNLIISPEGTSYRTEESPGPFKMGAFKLAAGQKKEPLIVPIILVNFDDRIGRSLFYCKIGAPFLLSEKITSKSNDAIYAFVQKYQAQYKVEVQKARDRAEELFITTGGTVHKEEPPAMWSNEIKRLKRRVSKLETQENLIAIYGSSSVRLWVHMQKDLLPFNTVNLGFGGSTFAWCIHYFDEIFVAVKPSKIVLYAGENDLNQGRTPQEVLADCHELVGMVKAKYPEVALALISLKPSVEREQMIPLIIETNLLLSKYIISDLNAQYINVFSHMISSDNRPIPELYLSDGLHLNKEGYTIWSSVIKNALQSVSLLELDN
;
A
#
# COMPACT_ATOMS: atom_id res chain seq x y z
N MET A 1 1.58 -39.00 4.77
CA MET A 1 2.87 -39.38 5.38
C MET A 1 3.67 -38.12 5.70
N LYS A 2 3.71 -37.71 6.97
CA LYS A 2 4.74 -36.84 7.54
C LYS A 2 5.88 -37.77 7.94
N GLU A 3 6.78 -38.08 7.03
CA GLU A 3 8.01 -38.79 7.41
C GLU A 3 8.97 -37.73 7.97
N GLU A 4 9.06 -37.66 9.29
CA GLU A 4 10.11 -36.90 9.95
C GLU A 4 11.42 -37.68 9.86
N ILE A 5 12.49 -37.02 9.43
CA ILE A 5 13.81 -37.62 9.31
C ILE A 5 14.38 -37.87 10.71
N SER A 6 14.87 -39.08 10.95
CA SER A 6 15.54 -39.49 12.18
C SER A 6 17.06 -39.42 12.04
N ILE A 7 17.76 -39.41 13.18
CA ILE A 7 19.22 -39.49 13.22
C ILE A 7 19.70 -40.78 12.53
N SER A 8 19.03 -41.90 12.76
CA SER A 8 19.37 -43.18 12.13
C SER A 8 19.28 -43.13 10.61
N GLN A 9 18.26 -42.47 10.06
CA GLN A 9 18.14 -42.26 8.60
C GLN A 9 19.23 -41.34 8.05
N LEU A 10 19.67 -40.33 8.81
CA LEU A 10 20.80 -39.49 8.40
C LEU A 10 22.11 -40.28 8.41
N GLN A 11 22.34 -41.13 9.41
CA GLN A 11 23.52 -42.00 9.49
C GLN A 11 23.53 -43.06 8.40
N GLU A 12 22.37 -43.62 8.04
CA GLU A 12 22.24 -44.56 6.93
C GLU A 12 22.60 -43.90 5.60
N LYS A 13 22.10 -42.68 5.36
CA LYS A 13 22.36 -41.91 4.13
C LYS A 13 23.78 -41.34 4.09
N PHE A 14 24.34 -40.98 5.23
CA PHE A 14 25.66 -40.37 5.37
C PHE A 14 26.48 -41.10 6.45
N PRO A 15 27.04 -42.28 6.13
CA PRO A 15 27.74 -43.11 7.11
C PRO A 15 29.00 -42.45 7.69
N ASN A 16 29.57 -41.47 6.98
CA ASN A 16 30.72 -40.69 7.44
C ASN A 16 30.34 -39.46 8.27
N GLY A 17 29.04 -39.22 8.48
CA GLY A 17 28.57 -38.08 9.25
C GLY A 17 28.90 -38.18 10.73
N THR A 18 29.19 -37.03 11.34
CA THR A 18 29.62 -36.94 12.74
C THR A 18 28.64 -36.11 13.57
N ILE A 19 28.44 -36.48 14.82
CA ILE A 19 27.68 -35.65 15.77
C ILE A 19 28.66 -34.77 16.54
N GLN A 20 28.48 -33.45 16.45
CA GLN A 20 29.31 -32.47 17.15
C GLN A 20 28.48 -31.59 18.06
N THR A 21 29.05 -31.20 19.20
CA THR A 21 28.40 -30.31 20.19
C THR A 21 29.23 -29.04 20.34
N TYR A 22 28.56 -27.90 20.33
CA TYR A 22 29.19 -26.59 20.48
C TYR A 22 28.55 -25.82 21.63
N GLU A 23 29.38 -25.07 22.36
CA GLU A 23 28.95 -24.25 23.49
C GLU A 23 28.39 -22.89 23.03
N LYS A 24 27.66 -22.21 23.92
CA LYS A 24 27.07 -20.88 23.70
C LYS A 24 28.10 -19.89 23.15
N GLY A 25 27.69 -19.10 22.15
CA GLY A 25 28.53 -18.08 21.52
C GLY A 25 29.54 -18.62 20.51
N HIS A 26 29.66 -19.95 20.34
CA HIS A 26 30.47 -20.51 19.27
C HIS A 26 29.90 -20.10 17.90
N THR A 27 30.75 -19.57 17.02
CA THR A 27 30.33 -19.14 15.67
C THR A 27 30.45 -20.30 14.69
N ILE A 28 29.31 -20.75 14.16
CA ILE A 28 29.22 -21.88 13.21
C ILE A 28 29.44 -21.39 11.77
N CYS A 29 28.87 -20.22 11.42
CA CYS A 29 28.94 -19.65 10.08
C CYS A 29 29.53 -18.24 10.14
N PHE A 30 30.45 -17.93 9.23
CA PHE A 30 31.03 -16.61 9.06
C PHE A 30 30.69 -16.09 7.66
N ILE A 31 30.22 -14.83 7.58
CA ILE A 31 29.92 -14.16 6.31
C ILE A 31 31.14 -14.25 5.37
N HIS A 32 30.88 -14.50 4.09
CA HIS A 32 31.86 -14.70 3.01
C HIS A 32 32.76 -15.95 3.11
N LYS A 33 32.80 -16.68 4.23
CA LYS A 33 33.58 -17.93 4.28
C LYS A 33 32.96 -18.99 3.38
N LYS A 34 33.83 -19.82 2.78
CA LYS A 34 33.41 -20.94 1.93
C LYS A 34 32.68 -21.98 2.77
N VAL A 35 31.54 -22.46 2.28
CA VAL A 35 30.78 -23.56 2.85
C VAL A 35 31.54 -24.85 2.55
N ARG A 36 31.98 -25.54 3.61
CA ARG A 36 32.68 -26.84 3.53
C ARG A 36 31.91 -27.99 4.18
N THR A 37 30.95 -27.66 5.04
CA THR A 37 30.23 -28.61 5.87
C THR A 37 28.74 -28.29 5.79
N PHE A 38 27.93 -29.33 5.65
CA PHE A 38 26.47 -29.25 5.77
C PHE A 38 26.07 -29.79 7.13
N ARG A 39 25.12 -29.13 7.81
CA ARG A 39 24.77 -29.46 9.20
C ARG A 39 23.27 -29.53 9.39
N TRP A 40 22.81 -30.47 10.23
CA TRP A 40 21.46 -30.51 10.79
C TRP A 40 21.53 -30.25 12.29
N LEU A 41 20.77 -29.28 12.78
CA LEU A 41 20.61 -29.02 14.22
C LEU A 41 19.82 -30.18 14.84
N LEU A 42 20.41 -30.91 15.79
CA LEU A 42 19.72 -32.01 16.50
C LEU A 42 19.07 -31.51 17.79
N GLU A 43 19.80 -30.69 18.55
CA GLU A 43 19.36 -30.15 19.84
C GLU A 43 19.95 -28.75 20.06
N GLY A 44 19.25 -27.91 20.82
CA GLY A 44 19.68 -26.56 21.17
C GLY A 44 19.10 -25.49 20.25
N SER A 45 19.71 -24.31 20.24
CA SER A 45 19.25 -23.16 19.46
C SER A 45 20.42 -22.37 18.88
N ILE A 46 20.17 -21.74 17.74
CA ILE A 46 21.10 -20.90 17.00
C ILE A 46 20.49 -19.53 16.74
N ALA A 47 21.36 -18.54 16.56
CA ALA A 47 21.01 -17.16 16.27
C ALA A 47 21.70 -16.68 15.00
N TYR A 48 20.93 -16.03 14.11
CA TYR A 48 21.36 -15.49 12.84
C TYR A 48 21.63 -13.99 12.97
N TYR A 49 22.76 -13.56 12.42
CA TYR A 49 23.20 -12.17 12.46
C TYR A 49 23.60 -11.65 11.08
N ILE A 50 23.31 -10.36 10.84
CA ILE A 50 23.80 -9.58 9.71
C ILE A 50 24.75 -8.51 10.24
N SER A 51 25.90 -8.34 9.60
CA SER A 51 26.89 -7.34 9.99
C SER A 51 26.68 -6.04 9.22
N ILE A 52 26.68 -4.89 9.91
CA ILE A 52 26.65 -3.56 9.28
C ILE A 52 27.99 -2.87 9.51
N ASP A 53 28.85 -2.86 8.48
CA ASP A 53 30.13 -2.13 8.31
C ASP A 53 31.18 -2.14 9.46
N ASN A 54 30.80 -2.51 10.67
CA ASN A 54 31.62 -2.69 11.86
C ASN A 54 31.15 -3.97 12.60
N PRO A 55 32.03 -4.97 12.83
CA PRO A 55 31.65 -6.25 13.45
C PRO A 55 31.01 -6.15 14.85
N ASP A 56 31.26 -5.05 15.57
CA ASP A 56 30.67 -4.80 16.90
C ASP A 56 29.18 -4.42 16.83
N LYS A 57 28.62 -4.33 15.63
CA LYS A 57 27.22 -3.97 15.35
C LYS A 57 26.44 -5.09 14.64
N ASP A 58 26.83 -6.35 14.84
CA ASP A 58 26.06 -7.48 14.33
C ASP A 58 24.61 -7.44 14.83
N ILE A 59 23.65 -7.39 13.91
CA ILE A 59 22.22 -7.31 14.22
C ILE A 59 21.64 -8.71 14.26
N LEU A 60 20.98 -9.05 15.37
CA LEU A 60 20.22 -10.29 15.51
C LEU A 60 18.95 -10.24 14.67
N VAL A 61 18.92 -10.99 13.57
CA VAL A 61 17.80 -10.99 12.61
C VAL A 61 16.83 -12.15 12.81
N CYS A 62 17.27 -13.26 13.42
CA CYS A 62 16.40 -14.42 13.71
C CYS A 62 17.04 -15.36 14.73
N GLN A 63 16.22 -16.11 15.48
CA GLN A 63 16.65 -17.25 16.28
C GLN A 63 15.89 -18.51 15.87
N ASN A 64 16.51 -19.67 16.01
CA ASN A 64 15.93 -20.95 15.62
C ASN A 64 16.36 -22.07 16.57
N SER A 65 15.40 -22.84 17.06
CA SER A 65 15.59 -24.03 17.89
C SER A 65 14.93 -25.28 17.30
N GLU A 66 14.42 -25.20 16.06
CA GLU A 66 13.70 -26.32 15.48
C GLU A 66 14.66 -27.47 15.08
N PRO A 67 14.45 -28.70 15.60
CA PRO A 67 15.26 -29.85 15.21
C PRO A 67 15.23 -30.10 13.70
N PHE A 68 16.35 -30.62 13.20
CA PHE A 68 16.69 -30.87 11.80
C PHE A 68 16.75 -29.62 10.91
N SER A 69 16.72 -28.43 11.48
CA SER A 69 17.05 -27.20 10.74
C SER A 69 18.47 -27.26 10.20
N THR A 70 18.66 -26.83 8.96
CA THR A 70 19.93 -27.00 8.27
C THR A 70 20.78 -25.74 8.18
N LEU A 71 22.10 -25.91 8.26
CA LEU A 71 23.10 -24.89 7.93
C LEU A 71 23.98 -25.37 6.78
N GLY A 72 24.42 -24.44 5.93
CA GLY A 72 25.23 -24.74 4.75
C GLY A 72 24.47 -24.68 3.42
N LEU A 73 23.20 -24.25 3.42
CA LEU A 73 22.38 -24.11 2.20
C LEU A 73 23.02 -23.21 1.13
N ASN A 74 23.78 -22.18 1.53
CA ASN A 74 24.51 -21.32 0.58
C ASN A 74 25.61 -22.08 -0.20
N GLY A 75 25.97 -23.29 0.22
CA GLY A 75 26.88 -24.14 -0.52
C GLY A 75 26.30 -24.63 -1.85
N PHE A 76 24.97 -24.60 -2.02
CA PHE A 76 24.34 -24.93 -3.31
C PHE A 76 24.46 -23.81 -4.36
N THR A 77 25.03 -22.67 -3.98
CA THR A 77 25.21 -21.52 -4.89
C THR A 77 26.67 -21.19 -5.06
N THR A 78 27.20 -21.25 -6.28
CA THR A 78 28.58 -20.83 -6.58
C THR A 78 28.81 -19.36 -6.23
N PRO A 79 29.97 -18.99 -5.61
CA PRO A 79 31.13 -19.81 -5.20
C PRO A 79 31.05 -20.45 -3.79
N LYS A 80 29.85 -20.83 -3.35
CA LYS A 80 29.58 -21.59 -2.12
C LYS A 80 30.01 -20.83 -0.86
N ARG A 81 29.46 -19.63 -0.61
CA ARG A 81 29.84 -18.75 0.52
C ARG A 81 28.64 -18.35 1.36
N TYR A 82 28.82 -18.27 2.68
CA TYR A 82 27.79 -17.80 3.61
C TYR A 82 27.48 -16.30 3.41
N VAL A 83 26.21 -15.93 3.59
CA VAL A 83 25.73 -14.53 3.49
C VAL A 83 25.28 -13.95 4.82
N TYR A 84 25.32 -14.75 5.89
CA TYR A 84 24.98 -14.37 7.26
C TYR A 84 25.90 -15.08 8.26
N LYS A 85 25.97 -14.55 9.49
CA LYS A 85 26.70 -15.14 10.61
C LYS A 85 25.74 -15.96 11.46
N VAL A 86 26.17 -17.11 11.96
CA VAL A 86 25.36 -17.96 12.85
C VAL A 86 26.15 -18.34 14.09
N LEU A 87 25.56 -18.16 15.27
CA LEU A 87 26.14 -18.54 16.56
C LEU A 87 25.20 -19.47 17.33
N VAL A 88 25.78 -20.28 18.21
CA VAL A 88 25.02 -21.05 19.20
C VAL A 88 24.41 -20.12 20.24
N ALA A 89 23.09 -20.16 20.41
CA ALA A 89 22.32 -19.28 21.29
C ALA A 89 22.02 -19.92 22.66
N SER A 90 21.79 -21.23 22.70
CA SER A 90 21.60 -22.02 23.93
C SER A 90 22.95 -22.32 24.60
N GLN A 91 22.92 -22.90 25.81
CA GLN A 91 24.17 -23.31 26.49
C GLN A 91 25.00 -24.28 25.64
N LYS A 92 24.33 -25.26 25.02
CA LYS A 92 24.91 -26.17 24.03
C LYS A 92 23.98 -26.32 22.84
N ALA A 93 24.54 -26.60 21.66
CA ALA A 93 23.80 -27.08 20.51
C ALA A 93 24.53 -28.24 19.85
N MET A 94 23.77 -29.26 19.48
CA MET A 94 24.26 -30.49 18.85
C MET A 94 23.90 -30.49 17.37
N PHE A 95 24.85 -30.91 16.51
CA PHE A 95 24.65 -30.98 15.07
C PHE A 95 25.09 -32.34 14.53
N PHE A 96 24.37 -32.84 13.53
CA PHE A 96 24.88 -33.86 12.62
C PHE A 96 25.58 -33.16 11.45
N GLU A 97 26.86 -33.43 11.23
CA GLU A 97 27.71 -32.74 10.26
C GLU A 97 28.28 -33.69 9.22
N ILE A 98 28.25 -33.26 7.96
CA ILE A 98 28.85 -33.98 6.82
C ILE A 98 29.68 -33.02 5.96
N PRO A 99 30.74 -33.49 5.27
CA PRO A 99 31.37 -32.73 4.21
C PRO A 99 30.35 -32.29 3.16
N PHE A 100 30.43 -31.05 2.70
CA PHE A 100 29.46 -30.52 1.73
C PHE A 100 29.47 -31.30 0.40
N ALA A 101 30.59 -31.90 0.03
CA ALA A 101 30.67 -32.76 -1.16
C ALA A 101 29.75 -33.99 -1.07
N GLU A 102 29.48 -34.51 0.14
CA GLU A 102 28.61 -35.68 0.32
C GLU A 102 27.14 -35.34 0.07
N ILE A 103 26.65 -34.19 0.56
CA ILE A 103 25.29 -33.75 0.21
C ILE A 103 25.20 -33.43 -1.28
N GLU A 104 26.23 -32.86 -1.88
CA GLU A 104 26.25 -32.57 -3.32
C GLU A 104 26.18 -33.85 -4.16
N ALA A 105 26.95 -34.89 -3.81
CA ALA A 105 26.89 -36.20 -4.46
C ALA A 105 25.52 -36.86 -4.27
N TYR A 106 24.98 -36.85 -3.04
CA TYR A 106 23.65 -37.40 -2.75
C TYR A 106 22.56 -36.77 -3.63
N LEU A 107 22.65 -35.47 -3.91
CA LEU A 107 21.66 -34.79 -4.77
C LEU A 107 21.77 -35.17 -6.24
N GLN A 108 22.87 -35.76 -6.71
CA GLN A 108 23.03 -36.20 -8.10
C GLN A 108 22.43 -37.59 -8.38
N GLU A 109 22.18 -38.38 -7.35
CA GLU A 109 21.83 -39.80 -7.49
C GLU A 109 20.32 -40.08 -7.63
N GLY A 110 19.44 -39.12 -7.32
CA GLY A 110 17.97 -39.26 -7.42
C GLY A 110 17.38 -40.22 -6.38
N HIS A 111 16.81 -39.68 -5.29
CA HIS A 111 16.46 -40.47 -4.09
C HIS A 111 15.06 -40.18 -3.53
N GLN A 112 14.01 -40.13 -4.35
CA GLN A 112 12.60 -39.84 -3.94
C GLN A 112 12.42 -38.51 -3.16
N ASN A 113 13.50 -37.74 -3.09
CA ASN A 113 13.68 -36.40 -2.56
C ASN A 113 13.10 -36.14 -1.16
N ILE A 114 12.93 -37.17 -0.32
CA ILE A 114 12.41 -37.05 1.06
C ILE A 114 13.29 -36.08 1.88
N LEU A 115 14.62 -36.22 1.75
CA LEU A 115 15.58 -35.33 2.42
C LEU A 115 15.41 -33.87 1.99
N LEU A 116 15.30 -33.62 0.68
CA LEU A 116 15.10 -32.27 0.14
C LEU A 116 13.78 -31.65 0.61
N LYS A 117 12.68 -32.41 0.61
CA LYS A 117 11.37 -31.95 1.10
C LYS A 117 11.42 -31.59 2.59
N ASN A 118 12.12 -32.38 3.41
CA ASN A 118 12.33 -32.08 4.82
C ASN A 118 13.16 -30.80 5.01
N ILE A 119 14.30 -30.67 4.32
CA ILE A 119 15.13 -29.46 4.33
C ILE A 119 14.30 -28.25 3.92
N GLY A 120 13.53 -28.36 2.84
CA GLY A 120 12.63 -27.32 2.36
C GLY A 120 11.58 -26.92 3.39
N THR A 121 10.98 -27.89 4.07
CA THR A 121 10.00 -27.65 5.15
C THR A 121 10.62 -26.90 6.33
N LYS A 122 11.79 -27.32 6.81
CA LYS A 122 12.49 -26.63 7.92
C LYS A 122 12.92 -25.22 7.53
N LEU A 123 13.37 -25.03 6.30
CA LEU A 123 13.70 -23.71 5.77
C LEU A 123 12.46 -22.81 5.65
N TYR A 124 11.32 -23.37 5.28
CA TYR A 124 10.04 -22.66 5.23
C TYR A 124 9.64 -22.13 6.61
N HIS A 125 9.75 -22.95 7.65
CA HIS A 125 9.47 -22.53 9.03
C HIS A 125 10.43 -21.43 9.50
N LEU A 126 11.71 -21.54 9.15
CA LEU A 126 12.69 -20.50 9.45
C LEU A 126 12.37 -19.17 8.75
N LEU A 127 11.96 -19.23 7.47
CA LEU A 127 11.49 -18.06 6.72
C LEU A 127 10.27 -17.43 7.40
N HIS A 128 9.28 -18.24 7.80
CA HIS A 128 8.11 -17.77 8.53
C HIS A 128 8.49 -17.03 9.82
N ARG A 129 9.41 -17.58 10.62
CA ARG A 129 9.92 -16.92 11.84
C ARG A 129 10.62 -15.60 11.55
N ALA A 130 11.45 -15.56 10.51
CA ALA A 130 12.13 -14.34 10.08
C ALA A 130 11.15 -13.26 9.57
N LEU A 131 10.01 -13.66 9.00
CA LEU A 131 8.94 -12.75 8.62
C LEU A 131 8.24 -12.19 9.86
N LEU A 132 7.81 -13.06 10.79
CA LEU A 132 7.12 -12.63 12.01
C LEU A 132 7.95 -11.68 12.87
N LYS A 133 9.26 -11.87 12.93
CA LYS A 133 10.17 -10.97 13.64
C LYS A 133 10.08 -9.51 13.17
N GLN A 134 9.71 -9.25 11.91
CA GLN A 134 9.52 -7.87 11.43
C GLN A 134 8.36 -7.14 12.11
N SER A 135 7.39 -7.86 12.67
CA SER A 135 6.29 -7.24 13.43
C SER A 135 6.77 -6.47 14.66
N GLU A 136 7.94 -6.81 15.21
CA GLU A 136 8.56 -6.10 16.34
C GLU A 136 8.84 -4.61 16.03
N LEU A 137 8.89 -4.23 14.75
CA LEU A 137 9.30 -2.90 14.28
C LEU A 137 8.22 -2.16 13.47
N LEU A 138 7.04 -2.77 13.30
CA LEU A 138 5.97 -2.27 12.42
C LEU A 138 4.78 -1.79 13.25
N ASN A 139 4.08 -0.76 12.75
CA ASN A 139 2.91 -0.19 13.41
C ASN A 139 1.62 -0.94 13.05
N PRO A 140 0.62 -0.96 13.95
CA PRO A 140 -0.70 -1.50 13.64
C PRO A 140 -1.41 -0.72 12.53
N VAL A 141 -2.15 -1.42 11.67
CA VAL A 141 -3.03 -0.89 10.63
C VAL A 141 -4.49 -1.26 10.92
N ARG A 142 -5.47 -0.44 10.49
CA ARG A 142 -6.88 -0.87 10.56
C ARG A 142 -7.08 -2.08 9.67
N PHE A 143 -7.63 -3.14 10.26
CA PHE A 143 -7.68 -4.46 9.65
C PHE A 143 -9.10 -4.83 9.20
N GLN A 144 -9.15 -5.52 8.07
CA GLN A 144 -10.26 -6.38 7.68
C GLN A 144 -9.70 -7.74 7.29
N PRO A 145 -10.36 -8.85 7.67
CA PRO A 145 -9.91 -10.18 7.35
C PRO A 145 -9.85 -10.40 5.84
N PHE A 146 -8.74 -10.98 5.36
CA PHE A 146 -8.65 -11.45 3.99
C PHE A 146 -9.65 -12.60 3.83
N VAL A 147 -10.64 -12.40 2.97
CA VAL A 147 -11.51 -13.47 2.54
C VAL A 147 -11.08 -13.85 1.13
N GLU A 148 -10.80 -15.13 0.93
CA GLU A 148 -10.42 -15.66 -0.37
C GLU A 148 -11.55 -15.36 -1.38
N ASP A 149 -11.23 -14.62 -2.44
CA ASP A 149 -12.18 -14.23 -3.47
C ASP A 149 -11.76 -14.89 -4.79
N ARG A 150 -12.09 -16.18 -4.95
CA ARG A 150 -11.75 -16.97 -6.14
C ARG A 150 -12.59 -16.56 -7.35
N LYS A 151 -12.34 -15.37 -7.91
CA LYS A 151 -13.00 -14.90 -9.15
C LYS A 151 -12.01 -14.60 -10.26
N PHE A 152 -11.14 -15.55 -10.57
CA PHE A 152 -10.37 -15.51 -11.81
C PHE A 152 -11.21 -16.00 -12.99
N HIS A 153 -10.86 -15.55 -14.18
CA HIS A 153 -11.32 -16.16 -15.43
C HIS A 153 -10.18 -16.89 -16.12
N ILE A 154 -10.50 -18.05 -16.71
CA ILE A 154 -9.56 -18.81 -17.53
C ILE A 154 -9.61 -18.22 -18.93
N SER A 155 -8.45 -17.81 -19.46
CA SER A 155 -8.31 -17.32 -20.82
C SER A 155 -7.58 -18.34 -21.71
N PRO A 156 -7.69 -18.24 -23.04
CA PRO A 156 -6.96 -19.13 -23.95
C PRO A 156 -5.47 -19.12 -23.64
N VAL A 157 -4.89 -20.32 -23.55
CA VAL A 157 -3.47 -20.51 -23.26
C VAL A 157 -2.66 -20.04 -24.48
N ALA A 158 -1.59 -19.29 -24.23
CA ALA A 158 -0.67 -18.85 -25.28
C ALA A 158 0.03 -20.05 -25.95
N GLU A 159 0.65 -19.82 -27.11
CA GLU A 159 1.46 -20.85 -27.77
C GLU A 159 2.56 -21.36 -26.83
N LYS A 160 2.89 -22.65 -26.96
CA LYS A 160 3.81 -23.33 -26.05
C LYS A 160 5.19 -22.67 -26.03
N GLU A 161 5.65 -22.13 -27.15
CA GLU A 161 6.90 -21.37 -27.22
C GLU A 161 6.87 -20.10 -26.37
N GLU A 162 5.73 -19.40 -26.26
CA GLU A 162 5.59 -18.19 -25.45
C GLU A 162 5.70 -18.49 -23.96
N ILE A 163 5.07 -19.58 -23.50
CA ILE A 163 5.16 -20.05 -22.12
C ILE A 163 6.62 -20.39 -21.78
N ILE A 164 7.29 -21.16 -22.62
CA ILE A 164 8.70 -21.55 -22.40
C ILE A 164 9.60 -20.31 -22.39
N SER A 165 9.38 -19.36 -23.31
CA SER A 165 10.11 -18.09 -23.35
C SER A 165 9.98 -17.31 -22.05
N LEU A 166 8.76 -17.23 -21.48
CA LEU A 166 8.54 -16.62 -20.18
C LEU A 166 9.25 -17.38 -19.04
N MET A 167 9.13 -18.72 -19.02
CA MET A 167 9.80 -19.57 -18.04
C MET A 167 11.33 -19.43 -18.10
N ARG A 168 11.92 -19.13 -19.27
CA ARG A 168 13.36 -18.86 -19.40
C ARG A 168 13.78 -17.51 -18.79
N ARG A 169 12.87 -16.53 -18.70
CA ARG A 169 13.12 -15.24 -18.03
C ARG A 169 12.97 -15.31 -16.52
N SER A 170 12.28 -16.33 -16.01
CA SER A 170 12.10 -16.56 -14.58
C SER A 170 13.44 -16.84 -13.88
N PRO A 171 13.81 -16.12 -12.81
CA PRO A 171 14.97 -16.46 -11.98
C PRO A 171 14.86 -17.82 -11.27
N PHE A 172 13.67 -18.42 -11.22
CA PHE A 172 13.45 -19.76 -10.66
C PHE A 172 13.58 -20.85 -11.73
N LEU A 173 12.75 -20.79 -12.77
CA LEU A 173 12.61 -21.80 -13.83
C LEU A 173 13.74 -21.83 -14.87
N ASP A 174 14.56 -20.79 -15.01
CA ASP A 174 15.66 -20.75 -16.00
C ASP A 174 16.71 -21.86 -15.84
N TYR A 175 16.75 -22.48 -14.66
CA TYR A 175 17.63 -23.59 -14.30
C TYR A 175 17.29 -24.92 -14.99
N PHE A 176 16.04 -25.11 -15.42
CA PHE A 176 15.57 -26.39 -15.95
C PHE A 176 15.86 -26.56 -17.43
N GLU A 177 16.02 -27.80 -17.87
CA GLU A 177 16.23 -28.12 -19.29
C GLU A 177 14.97 -27.83 -20.12
N GLU A 178 15.15 -27.65 -21.43
CA GLU A 178 14.04 -27.32 -22.33
C GLU A 178 12.95 -28.40 -22.34
N LYS A 179 13.35 -29.67 -22.27
CA LYS A 179 12.43 -30.81 -22.14
C LYS A 179 11.55 -30.70 -20.89
N GLN A 180 12.12 -30.29 -19.76
CA GLN A 180 11.41 -30.16 -18.49
C GLN A 180 10.43 -28.98 -18.54
N LEU A 181 10.88 -27.82 -19.03
CA LEU A 181 10.02 -26.65 -19.22
C LEU A 181 8.88 -26.93 -20.20
N SER A 182 9.16 -27.62 -21.31
CA SER A 182 8.17 -28.05 -22.29
C SER A 182 7.13 -28.99 -21.68
N THR A 183 7.55 -29.85 -20.74
CA THR A 183 6.63 -30.74 -20.04
C THR A 183 5.75 -29.96 -19.06
N MET A 184 6.33 -29.04 -18.27
CA MET A 184 5.57 -28.14 -17.38
C MET A 184 4.55 -27.28 -18.15
N ALA A 185 4.94 -26.71 -19.29
CA ALA A 185 4.10 -25.84 -20.12
C ALA A 185 2.81 -26.54 -20.60
N THR A 186 2.78 -27.88 -20.61
CA THR A 186 1.60 -28.66 -21.02
C THR A 186 0.47 -28.63 -19.98
N PHE A 187 0.77 -28.33 -18.72
CA PHE A 187 -0.18 -28.30 -17.60
C PHE A 187 -0.54 -26.88 -17.15
N VAL A 188 -0.15 -25.87 -17.93
CA VAL A 188 -0.35 -24.47 -17.58
C VAL A 188 -1.76 -24.02 -17.91
N GLU A 189 -2.42 -23.41 -16.93
CA GLU A 189 -3.64 -22.62 -17.11
C GLU A 189 -3.30 -21.13 -17.10
N ARG A 190 -3.82 -20.36 -18.06
CA ARG A 190 -3.74 -18.90 -17.99
C ARG A 190 -4.92 -18.38 -17.16
N ARG A 191 -4.60 -17.67 -16.08
CA ARG A 191 -5.57 -17.07 -15.18
C ARG A 191 -5.44 -15.55 -15.18
N GLU A 192 -6.58 -14.91 -15.27
CA GLU A 192 -6.70 -13.45 -15.30
C GLU A 192 -7.46 -12.98 -14.07
N TYR A 193 -6.88 -11.99 -13.40
CA TYR A 193 -7.33 -11.44 -12.14
C TYR A 193 -7.58 -9.94 -12.28
N GLU A 194 -8.64 -9.46 -11.65
CA GLU A 194 -8.84 -8.02 -11.47
C GLU A 194 -7.91 -7.47 -10.38
N ALA A 195 -7.82 -6.14 -10.25
CA ALA A 195 -7.06 -5.51 -9.17
C ALA A 195 -7.69 -5.80 -7.80
N ASP A 196 -6.85 -5.93 -6.76
CA ASP A 196 -7.21 -6.22 -5.37
C ASP A 196 -7.90 -7.58 -5.14
N GLU A 197 -7.73 -8.54 -6.05
CA GLU A 197 -8.18 -9.92 -5.89
C GLU A 197 -7.19 -10.75 -5.08
N VAL A 198 -7.71 -11.61 -4.21
CA VAL A 198 -6.91 -12.49 -3.34
C VAL A 198 -6.69 -13.84 -4.03
N LEU A 199 -5.44 -14.16 -4.36
CA LEU A 199 -5.05 -15.40 -5.04
C LEU A 199 -4.99 -16.59 -4.06
N TYR A 200 -4.50 -16.33 -2.85
CA TYR A 200 -4.56 -17.26 -1.71
C TYR A 200 -4.40 -16.48 -0.40
N VAL A 201 -4.85 -17.07 0.69
CA VAL A 201 -4.87 -16.45 2.03
C VAL A 201 -3.85 -17.13 2.94
N GLN A 202 -3.19 -16.34 3.79
CA GLN A 202 -2.36 -16.86 4.87
C GLN A 202 -3.11 -17.88 5.74
N ASP A 203 -2.38 -18.83 6.32
CA ASP A 203 -2.85 -19.92 7.17
C ASP A 203 -3.85 -20.90 6.49
N GLY A 204 -4.16 -20.64 5.21
CA GLY A 204 -4.85 -21.53 4.28
C GLY A 204 -3.89 -22.47 3.54
N SER A 205 -4.39 -23.10 2.49
CA SER A 205 -3.60 -24.02 1.65
C SER A 205 -3.83 -23.70 0.18
N SER A 206 -2.82 -23.10 -0.45
CA SER A 206 -2.74 -23.01 -1.90
C SER A 206 -2.73 -24.40 -2.53
N ASN A 207 -3.06 -24.46 -3.83
CA ASN A 207 -3.18 -25.70 -4.58
C ASN A 207 -2.34 -25.68 -5.87
N GLY A 208 -1.32 -24.83 -5.95
CA GLY A 208 -0.47 -24.78 -7.12
C GLY A 208 0.52 -23.63 -7.18
N LEU A 209 1.34 -23.68 -8.21
CA LEU A 209 2.40 -22.73 -8.49
C LEU A 209 1.92 -21.68 -9.49
N PHE A 210 2.15 -20.42 -9.17
CA PHE A 210 1.90 -19.30 -10.06
C PHE A 210 3.19 -18.83 -10.72
N ILE A 211 3.09 -18.36 -11.95
CA ILE A 211 4.13 -17.67 -12.71
C ILE A 211 3.52 -16.38 -13.24
N LEU A 212 4.00 -15.22 -12.76
CA LEU A 212 3.46 -13.92 -13.15
C LEU A 212 3.72 -13.67 -14.65
N ILE A 213 2.70 -13.27 -15.41
CA ILE A 213 2.84 -12.84 -16.81
C ILE A 213 2.93 -11.32 -16.84
N ASP A 214 1.91 -10.64 -16.31
CA ASP A 214 1.82 -9.17 -16.24
C ASP A 214 0.99 -8.75 -15.01
N GLY A 215 1.23 -7.54 -14.53
CA GLY A 215 0.56 -6.96 -13.36
C GLY A 215 1.40 -7.00 -12.08
N GLU A 216 0.75 -6.77 -10.94
CA GLU A 216 1.42 -6.71 -9.63
C GLU A 216 0.70 -7.57 -8.60
N VAL A 217 1.45 -8.43 -7.92
CA VAL A 217 0.97 -9.25 -6.80
C VAL A 217 1.73 -8.89 -5.52
N THR A 218 1.03 -8.40 -4.50
CA THR A 218 1.57 -8.20 -3.16
C THR A 218 1.45 -9.47 -2.33
N ILE A 219 2.56 -9.94 -1.79
CA ILE A 219 2.64 -11.02 -0.79
C ILE A 219 2.81 -10.38 0.59
N LYS A 220 1.80 -10.56 1.45
CA LYS A 220 1.80 -9.96 2.80
C LYS A 220 1.12 -10.84 3.82
N ARG A 221 1.54 -10.73 5.08
CA ARG A 221 0.87 -11.33 6.24
C ARG A 221 0.30 -10.23 7.10
N ILE A 222 -0.83 -10.49 7.75
CA ILE A 222 -1.31 -9.69 8.86
C ILE A 222 -1.22 -10.50 10.15
N GLU A 223 -0.63 -9.91 11.17
CA GLU A 223 -0.39 -10.51 12.48
C GLU A 223 -0.82 -9.49 13.55
N ASN A 224 -1.88 -9.76 14.33
CA ASN A 224 -2.37 -8.85 15.37
C ASN A 224 -2.54 -7.39 14.91
N SER A 225 -3.19 -7.19 13.76
CA SER A 225 -3.36 -5.89 13.10
C SER A 225 -2.07 -5.25 12.56
N ILE A 226 -0.92 -5.94 12.58
CA ILE A 226 0.32 -5.48 11.96
C ILE A 226 0.43 -6.07 10.56
N GLU A 227 0.51 -5.22 9.54
CA GLU A 227 0.75 -5.65 8.16
C GLU A 227 2.26 -5.84 7.91
N ILE A 228 2.66 -7.08 7.65
CA ILE A 228 4.02 -7.46 7.29
C ILE A 228 4.05 -7.73 5.78
N LYS A 229 4.57 -6.77 5.01
CA LYS A 229 4.78 -6.95 3.57
C LYS A 229 6.03 -7.82 3.34
N GLN A 230 5.84 -9.02 2.80
CA GLN A 230 6.95 -9.89 2.43
C GLN A 230 7.56 -9.47 1.09
N ARG A 231 6.71 -9.19 0.08
CA ARG A 231 7.15 -8.81 -1.26
C ARG A 231 6.07 -8.12 -2.09
N SER A 232 6.42 -7.21 -3.01
CA SER A 232 5.64 -6.92 -4.24
C SER A 232 6.28 -7.59 -5.46
N ILE A 233 5.55 -8.47 -6.15
CA ILE A 233 6.00 -9.13 -7.38
C ILE A 233 5.41 -8.37 -8.57
N LYS A 234 6.26 -7.69 -9.34
CA LYS A 234 5.88 -6.93 -10.55
C LYS A 234 6.52 -7.48 -11.83
N ASN A 235 7.55 -8.31 -11.68
CA ASN A 235 8.38 -8.75 -12.78
C ASN A 235 7.84 -10.04 -13.38
N SER A 236 7.62 -10.02 -14.69
CA SER A 236 7.23 -11.18 -15.49
C SER A 236 8.17 -12.37 -15.24
N GLY A 237 7.61 -13.57 -15.13
CA GLY A 237 8.31 -14.83 -14.88
C GLY A 237 8.53 -15.17 -13.40
N PHE A 238 8.26 -14.26 -12.45
CA PHE A 238 8.45 -14.59 -11.04
C PHE A 238 7.40 -15.59 -10.54
N VAL A 239 7.85 -16.53 -9.69
CA VAL A 239 7.01 -17.60 -9.15
C VAL A 239 6.56 -17.35 -7.71
N PHE A 240 5.36 -17.81 -7.36
CA PHE A 240 4.78 -17.75 -6.01
C PHE A 240 3.74 -18.86 -5.78
N GLY A 241 3.26 -19.05 -4.54
CA GLY A 241 2.27 -20.10 -4.20
C GLY A 241 2.85 -21.51 -3.96
N TRP A 242 4.17 -21.65 -3.87
CA TRP A 242 4.89 -22.93 -3.79
C TRP A 242 4.84 -23.66 -2.44
N SER A 243 4.18 -23.11 -1.41
CA SER A 243 4.03 -23.70 -0.06
C SER A 243 3.34 -25.07 -0.07
N CYS A 244 2.35 -25.25 -0.95
CA CYS A 244 1.61 -26.49 -1.13
C CYS A 244 2.50 -27.67 -1.51
N LEU A 245 3.59 -27.43 -2.25
CA LEU A 245 4.55 -28.46 -2.67
C LEU A 245 5.34 -29.03 -1.48
N LEU A 246 5.40 -28.30 -0.36
CA LEU A 246 5.97 -28.74 0.91
C LEU A 246 4.89 -29.23 1.90
N LYS A 247 3.63 -29.27 1.48
CA LYS A 247 2.45 -29.56 2.31
C LYS A 247 2.36 -28.64 3.54
N GLN A 248 2.75 -27.39 3.35
CA GLN A 248 2.68 -26.35 4.38
C GLN A 248 1.52 -25.41 4.09
N LYS A 249 0.97 -24.82 5.16
CA LYS A 249 0.04 -23.70 5.05
C LYS A 249 0.77 -22.46 4.56
N ASP A 250 0.06 -21.60 3.85
CA ASP A 250 0.60 -20.33 3.37
C ASP A 250 0.96 -19.39 4.52
N SER A 251 2.20 -18.92 4.59
CA SER A 251 2.63 -17.95 5.60
C SER A 251 2.03 -16.57 5.37
N CYS A 252 1.74 -16.23 4.11
CA CYS A 252 1.28 -14.93 3.66
C CYS A 252 0.11 -15.09 2.69
N SER A 253 -0.71 -14.06 2.59
CA SER A 253 -1.70 -13.92 1.52
C SER A 253 -1.06 -13.33 0.27
N ALA A 254 -1.56 -13.68 -0.91
CA ALA A 254 -1.21 -13.07 -2.19
C ALA A 254 -2.40 -12.29 -2.74
N ILE A 255 -2.19 -11.03 -3.12
CA ILE A 255 -3.25 -10.12 -3.54
C ILE A 255 -2.78 -9.30 -4.74
N THR A 256 -3.56 -9.23 -5.80
CA THR A 256 -3.25 -8.37 -6.95
C THR A 256 -3.36 -6.89 -6.55
N ARG A 257 -2.61 -6.00 -7.22
CA ARG A 257 -2.75 -4.53 -7.07
C ARG A 257 -3.25 -3.87 -8.34
N THR A 258 -2.96 -4.49 -9.46
CA THR A 258 -3.44 -4.12 -10.79
C THR A 258 -4.15 -5.32 -11.40
N ARG A 259 -4.81 -5.12 -12.53
CA ARG A 259 -5.21 -6.25 -13.37
C ARG A 259 -3.97 -7.10 -13.64
N THR A 260 -4.07 -8.39 -13.37
CA THR A 260 -2.93 -9.30 -13.32
C THR A 260 -3.23 -10.55 -14.11
N SER A 261 -2.27 -10.95 -14.94
CA SER A 261 -2.30 -12.22 -15.66
C SER A 261 -1.19 -13.12 -15.12
N ALA A 262 -1.52 -14.39 -14.87
CA ALA A 262 -0.57 -15.36 -14.36
C ALA A 262 -0.83 -16.74 -14.97
N TYR A 263 0.24 -17.45 -15.27
CA TYR A 263 0.17 -18.89 -15.48
C TYR A 263 0.06 -19.59 -14.14
N PHE A 264 -0.75 -20.64 -14.10
CA PHE A 264 -0.96 -21.46 -12.91
C PHE A 264 -0.79 -22.93 -13.27
N ILE A 265 -0.07 -23.67 -12.44
CA ILE A 265 0.09 -25.12 -12.55
C ILE A 265 -0.39 -25.72 -11.23
N HIS A 266 -1.35 -26.64 -11.28
CA HIS A 266 -1.83 -27.28 -10.06
C HIS A 266 -0.74 -28.13 -9.42
N ASP A 267 -0.79 -28.26 -8.09
CA ASP A 267 0.16 -29.06 -7.33
C ASP A 267 0.07 -30.55 -7.72
N HIS A 268 -1.13 -31.08 -7.98
CA HIS A 268 -1.31 -32.47 -8.39
C HIS A 268 -0.63 -32.77 -9.73
N ASP A 269 -0.70 -31.85 -10.72
CA ASP A 269 -0.03 -32.00 -12.02
C ASP A 269 1.50 -32.02 -11.86
N LEU A 270 2.05 -31.10 -11.06
CA LEU A 270 3.48 -31.10 -10.74
C LEU A 270 3.91 -32.41 -10.07
N MET A 271 3.11 -32.92 -9.14
CA MET A 271 3.40 -34.19 -8.46
C MET A 271 3.33 -35.38 -9.41
N GLU A 272 2.46 -35.37 -10.42
CA GLU A 272 2.46 -36.39 -11.47
C GLU A 272 3.71 -36.35 -12.34
N LEU A 273 4.23 -35.15 -12.64
CA LEU A 273 5.50 -34.99 -13.35
C LEU A 273 6.67 -35.57 -12.55
N PHE A 274 6.72 -35.24 -11.26
CA PHE A 274 7.76 -35.72 -10.35
C PHE A 274 7.76 -37.24 -10.19
N LYS A 275 6.60 -37.88 -10.21
CA LYS A 275 6.52 -39.35 -10.21
C LYS A 275 7.10 -40.00 -11.46
N LYS A 276 7.09 -39.29 -12.60
CA LYS A 276 7.58 -39.78 -13.89
C LYS A 276 9.08 -39.50 -14.08
N ASP A 277 9.62 -38.51 -13.39
CA ASP A 277 11.01 -38.06 -13.49
C ASP A 277 11.55 -37.64 -12.11
N ASP A 278 12.16 -38.59 -11.40
CA ASP A 278 12.70 -38.38 -10.05
C ASP A 278 13.89 -37.41 -10.03
N LEU A 279 14.66 -37.37 -11.12
CA LEU A 279 15.77 -36.42 -11.27
C LEU A 279 15.23 -34.99 -11.39
N PHE A 280 14.17 -34.80 -12.17
CA PHE A 280 13.50 -33.51 -12.29
C PHE A 280 12.89 -33.06 -10.95
N GLU A 281 12.28 -33.98 -10.18
CA GLU A 281 11.80 -33.67 -8.83
C GLU A 281 12.95 -33.16 -7.94
N GLY A 282 14.09 -33.85 -7.95
CA GLY A 282 15.27 -33.46 -7.16
C GLY A 282 15.79 -32.08 -7.53
N GLN A 283 15.94 -31.82 -8.82
CA GLN A 283 16.34 -30.50 -9.34
C GLN A 283 15.32 -29.41 -8.94
N PHE A 284 14.02 -29.72 -8.99
CA PHE A 284 12.98 -28.78 -8.63
C PHE A 284 13.05 -28.38 -7.15
N PHE A 285 13.13 -29.34 -6.24
CA PHE A 285 13.22 -29.05 -4.81
C PHE A 285 14.56 -28.42 -4.43
N GLN A 286 15.66 -28.77 -5.10
CA GLN A 286 16.94 -28.08 -4.93
C GLN A 286 16.81 -26.59 -5.30
N ARG A 287 16.13 -26.30 -6.43
CA ARG A 287 15.85 -24.93 -6.86
C ARG A 287 14.88 -24.21 -5.91
N LEU A 288 13.91 -24.91 -5.33
CA LEU A 288 12.98 -24.37 -4.33
C LEU A 288 13.71 -23.99 -3.03
N ILE A 289 14.63 -24.83 -2.55
CA ILE A 289 15.47 -24.53 -1.40
C ILE A 289 16.36 -23.32 -1.67
N TRP A 290 16.96 -23.24 -2.86
CA TRP A 290 17.71 -22.06 -3.30
C TRP A 290 16.85 -20.79 -3.23
N PHE A 291 15.65 -20.85 -3.80
CA PHE A 291 14.72 -19.72 -3.83
C PHE A 291 14.34 -19.27 -2.43
N MET A 292 13.92 -20.20 -1.56
CA MET A 292 13.59 -19.93 -0.16
C MET A 292 14.78 -19.37 0.62
N GLY A 293 15.99 -19.87 0.39
CA GLY A 293 17.21 -19.36 1.01
C GLY A 293 17.46 -17.90 0.66
N ASN A 294 17.18 -17.49 -0.57
CA ASN A 294 17.26 -16.09 -0.97
C ASN A 294 16.12 -15.25 -0.36
N GLN A 295 14.89 -15.79 -0.26
CA GLN A 295 13.78 -15.11 0.44
C GLN A 295 14.09 -14.90 1.93
N LEU A 296 14.74 -15.87 2.58
CA LEU A 296 15.18 -15.77 3.97
C LEU A 296 16.21 -14.65 4.13
N ASN A 297 17.22 -14.60 3.26
CA ASN A 297 18.19 -13.52 3.26
C ASN A 297 17.52 -12.15 3.05
N ALA A 298 16.55 -12.06 2.14
CA ALA A 298 15.77 -10.84 1.94
C ALA A 298 14.97 -10.43 3.19
N ALA A 299 14.39 -11.39 3.92
CA ALA A 299 13.71 -11.13 5.19
C ALA A 299 14.66 -10.58 6.25
N PHE A 300 15.88 -11.13 6.35
CA PHE A 300 16.92 -10.61 7.25
C PHE A 300 17.34 -9.17 6.89
N ILE A 301 17.57 -8.89 5.61
CA ILE A 301 17.96 -7.55 5.15
C ILE A 301 16.82 -6.54 5.32
N ARG A 302 15.55 -6.92 5.10
CA ARG A 302 14.39 -6.06 5.38
C ARG A 302 14.30 -5.71 6.85
N TYR A 303 14.46 -6.68 7.75
CA TYR A 303 14.48 -6.42 9.19
C TYR A 303 15.56 -5.40 9.57
N VAL A 304 16.76 -5.51 8.99
CA VAL A 304 17.82 -4.51 9.16
C VAL A 304 17.40 -3.12 8.63
N GLY A 305 16.76 -3.06 7.46
CA GLY A 305 16.24 -1.80 6.90
C GLY A 305 15.20 -1.12 7.81
N LEU A 306 14.33 -1.92 8.44
CA LEU A 306 13.31 -1.43 9.39
C LEU A 306 13.92 -0.82 10.66
N LEU A 307 15.03 -1.37 11.17
CA LEU A 307 15.72 -0.84 12.37
C LEU A 307 16.30 0.57 12.18
N GLY A 308 16.66 0.94 10.95
CA GLY A 308 17.40 2.18 10.66
C GLY A 308 16.66 3.23 9.84
N LYS A 309 15.46 2.96 9.31
CA LYS A 309 14.86 3.77 8.21
C LYS A 309 15.87 4.02 7.07
N HIS A 310 16.70 3.02 6.77
CA HIS A 310 17.83 3.14 5.83
C HIS A 310 17.77 2.08 4.73
N ASN A 311 16.74 2.14 3.88
CA ASN A 311 16.59 1.23 2.74
C ASN A 311 17.83 1.21 1.81
N LEU A 312 18.52 2.34 1.68
CA LEU A 312 19.81 2.43 0.97
C LEU A 312 20.88 1.50 1.57
N GLN A 313 21.03 1.47 2.90
CA GLN A 313 21.99 0.60 3.57
C GLN A 313 21.62 -0.88 3.39
N ALA A 314 20.33 -1.20 3.43
CA ALA A 314 19.85 -2.55 3.17
C ALA A 314 20.25 -3.04 1.77
N VAL A 315 20.14 -2.18 0.75
CA VAL A 315 20.62 -2.49 -0.62
C VAL A 315 22.15 -2.64 -0.66
N PHE A 316 22.89 -1.75 0.00
CA PHE A 316 24.35 -1.86 0.06
C PHE A 316 24.80 -3.19 0.67
N GLN A 317 24.16 -3.61 1.77
CA GLN A 317 24.47 -4.89 2.39
C GLN A 317 24.01 -6.08 1.55
N LEU A 318 22.86 -5.99 0.87
CA LEU A 318 22.40 -7.02 -0.05
C LEU A 318 23.44 -7.27 -1.17
N ILE A 319 23.95 -6.19 -1.78
CA ILE A 319 24.97 -6.28 -2.83
C ILE A 319 26.29 -6.78 -2.24
N LYS A 320 26.78 -6.18 -1.15
CA LYS A 320 28.04 -6.55 -0.48
C LYS A 320 28.06 -8.02 -0.05
N ASN A 321 26.99 -8.52 0.57
CA ASN A 321 26.89 -9.92 0.98
C ASN A 321 26.92 -10.90 -0.20
N ASN A 322 26.53 -10.44 -1.39
CA ASN A 322 26.56 -11.23 -2.61
C ASN A 322 27.76 -10.90 -3.52
N GLU A 323 28.61 -9.93 -3.19
CA GLU A 323 29.71 -9.43 -4.04
C GLU A 323 30.61 -10.55 -4.54
N SER A 324 31.01 -11.45 -3.64
CA SER A 324 31.83 -12.62 -3.98
C SER A 324 31.17 -13.61 -4.95
N ARG A 325 29.85 -13.52 -5.15
CA ARG A 325 29.05 -14.38 -6.05
C ARG A 325 28.73 -13.69 -7.38
N LEU A 326 29.05 -12.41 -7.54
CA LEU A 326 28.78 -11.64 -8.75
C LEU A 326 29.94 -11.74 -9.74
N SER A 327 29.64 -11.60 -11.03
CA SER A 327 30.69 -11.39 -12.05
C SER A 327 31.44 -10.09 -11.74
N VAL A 328 32.74 -10.04 -12.04
CA VAL A 328 33.55 -8.80 -11.91
C VAL A 328 33.00 -7.68 -12.78
N SER A 329 32.33 -8.01 -13.89
CA SER A 329 31.70 -7.04 -14.81
C SER A 329 30.28 -6.63 -14.42
N SER A 330 29.74 -7.14 -13.30
CA SER A 330 28.35 -6.89 -12.93
C SER A 330 28.11 -5.38 -12.64
N PRO A 331 27.09 -4.75 -13.24
CA PRO A 331 26.68 -3.38 -12.91
C PRO A 331 26.33 -3.18 -11.43
N LEU A 332 25.96 -4.24 -10.71
CA LEU A 332 25.63 -4.17 -9.27
C LEU A 332 26.78 -3.61 -8.42
N HIS A 333 28.03 -3.79 -8.83
CA HIS A 333 29.18 -3.21 -8.12
C HIS A 333 29.13 -1.67 -8.09
N GLN A 334 28.59 -1.06 -9.15
CA GLN A 334 28.49 0.40 -9.27
C GLN A 334 27.26 0.97 -8.55
N VAL A 335 26.18 0.19 -8.44
CA VAL A 335 24.90 0.63 -7.84
C VAL A 335 25.10 1.24 -6.45
N SER A 336 25.94 0.63 -5.61
CA SER A 336 26.21 1.12 -4.25
C SER A 336 26.89 2.50 -4.22
N HIS A 337 27.63 2.85 -5.28
CA HIS A 337 28.27 4.16 -5.42
C HIS A 337 27.30 5.17 -6.03
N LEU A 338 26.55 4.77 -7.06
CA LEU A 338 25.60 5.62 -7.77
C LEU A 338 24.44 6.09 -6.89
N LEU A 339 23.99 5.26 -5.95
CA LEU A 339 22.90 5.61 -5.02
C LEU A 339 23.29 6.66 -3.97
N LYS A 340 24.58 7.00 -3.81
CA LYS A 340 25.05 7.97 -2.79
C LYS A 340 24.78 9.43 -3.16
N SER A 341 24.56 9.74 -4.44
CA SER A 341 24.38 11.11 -4.92
C SER A 341 23.09 11.24 -5.72
N ASN A 342 22.32 12.30 -5.46
CA ASN A 342 21.08 12.59 -6.18
C ASN A 342 21.27 12.70 -7.69
N ASN A 343 22.46 13.14 -8.14
CA ASN A 343 22.79 13.27 -9.56
C ASN A 343 23.05 11.93 -10.27
N THR A 344 23.33 10.86 -9.51
CA THR A 344 23.68 9.54 -10.07
C THR A 344 22.67 8.46 -9.73
N LYS A 345 21.69 8.74 -8.86
CA LYS A 345 20.65 7.78 -8.46
C LYS A 345 19.87 7.21 -9.65
N GLN A 346 19.52 8.04 -10.63
CA GLN A 346 18.81 7.58 -11.83
C GLN A 346 19.60 6.49 -12.57
N LEU A 347 20.91 6.66 -12.74
CA LEU A 347 21.78 5.65 -13.35
C LEU A 347 21.78 4.33 -12.56
N ALA A 348 21.67 4.39 -11.23
CA ALA A 348 21.55 3.20 -10.40
C ALA A 348 20.21 2.46 -10.67
N TYR A 349 19.11 3.21 -10.78
CA TYR A 349 17.80 2.65 -11.08
C TYR A 349 17.72 2.05 -12.47
N ASP A 350 18.33 2.71 -13.46
CA ASP A 350 18.41 2.20 -14.83
C ASP A 350 19.25 0.91 -14.88
N ALA A 351 20.38 0.87 -14.17
CA ALA A 351 21.21 -0.34 -14.07
C ALA A 351 20.46 -1.50 -13.40
N LEU A 352 19.75 -1.24 -12.29
CA LEU A 352 18.92 -2.25 -11.64
C LEU A 352 17.77 -2.72 -12.55
N THR A 353 17.17 -1.82 -13.32
CA THR A 353 16.07 -2.16 -14.22
C THR A 353 16.55 -3.01 -15.40
N SER A 354 17.66 -2.64 -16.04
CA SER A 354 18.28 -3.43 -17.12
C SER A 354 18.67 -4.84 -16.65
N LEU A 355 19.17 -4.97 -15.41
CA LEU A 355 19.49 -6.28 -14.84
C LEU A 355 18.29 -7.20 -14.63
N LEU A 356 17.06 -6.69 -14.61
CA LEU A 356 15.86 -7.53 -14.57
C LEU A 356 15.63 -8.29 -15.89
N GLU A 357 16.13 -7.76 -17.00
CA GLU A 357 15.97 -8.34 -18.33
C GLU A 357 17.21 -9.13 -18.74
N ASP A 358 18.39 -8.51 -18.62
CA ASP A 358 19.65 -9.04 -19.17
C ASP A 358 20.54 -9.74 -18.15
N GLY A 359 20.19 -9.66 -16.86
CA GLY A 359 21.01 -10.19 -15.77
C GLY A 359 20.99 -11.72 -15.66
N SER A 360 22.02 -12.26 -14.99
CA SER A 360 21.97 -13.64 -14.49
C SER A 360 20.82 -13.84 -13.48
N ALA A 361 20.45 -15.09 -13.18
CA ALA A 361 19.39 -15.39 -12.21
C ALA A 361 19.62 -14.72 -10.84
N LEU A 362 20.89 -14.64 -10.40
CA LEU A 362 21.27 -13.98 -9.16
C LEU A 362 21.15 -12.45 -9.27
N GLU A 363 21.59 -11.87 -10.39
CA GLU A 363 21.50 -10.42 -10.63
C GLU A 363 20.04 -9.98 -10.73
N ARG A 364 19.20 -10.67 -11.51
CA ARG A 364 17.75 -10.45 -11.59
C ARG A 364 17.10 -10.46 -10.21
N HIS A 365 17.50 -11.42 -9.37
CA HIS A 365 16.99 -11.53 -8.01
C HIS A 365 17.42 -10.35 -7.11
N ILE A 366 18.70 -9.99 -7.11
CA ILE A 366 19.23 -8.87 -6.31
C ILE A 366 18.64 -7.54 -6.80
N ALA A 367 18.53 -7.36 -8.12
CA ALA A 367 17.97 -6.17 -8.73
C ALA A 367 16.50 -5.96 -8.34
N SER A 368 15.69 -7.01 -8.47
CA SER A 368 14.27 -6.99 -8.07
C SER A 368 14.09 -6.62 -6.60
N LEU A 369 14.89 -7.24 -5.71
CA LEU A 369 14.88 -6.92 -4.28
C LEU A 369 15.35 -5.48 -3.98
N SER A 370 16.37 -5.01 -4.69
CA SER A 370 16.92 -3.68 -4.47
C SER A 370 15.91 -2.61 -4.87
N LEU A 371 15.25 -2.76 -6.03
CA LEU A 371 14.19 -1.87 -6.49
C LEU A 371 13.01 -1.84 -5.50
N GLU A 372 12.62 -2.98 -4.97
CA GLU A 372 11.60 -3.06 -3.92
C GLU A 372 11.97 -2.23 -2.69
N LEU A 373 13.19 -2.43 -2.16
CA LEU A 373 13.67 -1.68 -1.00
C LEU A 373 13.77 -0.17 -1.29
N LEU A 374 14.08 0.23 -2.52
CA LEU A 374 14.29 1.63 -2.92
C LEU A 374 13.01 2.36 -3.34
N THR A 375 11.82 1.77 -3.19
CA THR A 375 10.54 2.37 -3.67
C THR A 375 10.35 3.83 -3.23
N GLU A 376 10.53 4.15 -1.94
CA GLU A 376 10.37 5.53 -1.45
C GLU A 376 11.52 6.45 -1.91
N ASP A 377 12.74 5.93 -2.03
CA ASP A 377 13.88 6.70 -2.55
C ASP A 377 13.69 7.03 -4.05
N GLN A 378 13.08 6.12 -4.81
CA GLN A 378 12.71 6.36 -6.21
C GLN A 378 11.69 7.47 -6.36
N LYS A 379 10.64 7.49 -5.52
CA LYS A 379 9.64 8.58 -5.53
C LYS A 379 10.30 9.94 -5.30
N GLU A 380 11.22 9.99 -4.36
CA GLU A 380 11.96 11.22 -4.06
C GLU A 380 12.94 11.62 -5.17
N CYS A 381 13.62 10.66 -5.77
CA CYS A 381 14.44 10.91 -6.96
C CYS A 381 13.58 11.51 -8.09
N HIS A 382 12.37 10.96 -8.31
CA HIS A 382 11.43 11.47 -9.30
C HIS A 382 10.98 12.91 -8.99
N PHE A 383 10.72 13.21 -7.71
CA PHE A 383 10.38 14.57 -7.26
C PHE A 383 11.52 15.55 -7.58
N ILE A 384 12.77 15.19 -7.27
CA ILE A 384 13.95 16.01 -7.57
C ILE A 384 14.13 16.20 -9.08
N SER A 385 14.01 15.14 -9.87
CA SER A 385 14.06 15.23 -11.34
C SER A 385 12.96 16.13 -11.90
N GLY A 386 11.78 16.11 -11.27
CA GLY A 386 10.69 17.04 -11.55
C GLY A 386 11.06 18.49 -11.28
N LEU A 387 11.69 18.78 -10.14
CA LEU A 387 12.21 20.12 -9.81
C LEU A 387 13.29 20.56 -10.80
N GLN A 388 14.20 19.67 -11.20
CA GLN A 388 15.20 19.95 -12.24
C GLN A 388 14.54 20.30 -13.57
N LYS A 389 13.51 19.56 -13.98
CA LYS A 389 12.73 19.85 -15.18
C LYS A 389 12.04 21.21 -15.12
N ILE A 390 11.43 21.55 -13.98
CA ILE A 390 10.85 22.90 -13.78
C ILE A 390 11.93 23.97 -13.98
N TYR A 391 13.12 23.79 -13.39
CA TYR A 391 14.21 24.75 -13.56
C TYR A 391 14.63 24.89 -15.01
N SER A 392 14.99 23.79 -15.69
CA SER A 392 15.43 23.81 -17.09
C SER A 392 14.37 24.41 -18.01
N ASP A 393 13.11 23.96 -17.91
CA ASP A 393 12.04 24.42 -18.79
C ASP A 393 11.72 25.91 -18.61
N VAL A 394 11.99 26.50 -17.44
CA VAL A 394 11.78 27.94 -17.19
C VAL A 394 13.04 28.74 -17.51
N ALA A 395 14.21 28.30 -17.07
CA ALA A 395 15.48 29.01 -17.21
C ALA A 395 15.98 29.04 -18.66
N GLU A 396 15.67 28.02 -19.46
CA GLU A 396 16.09 27.93 -20.87
C GLU A 396 15.09 28.59 -21.84
N ARG A 397 13.95 29.09 -21.35
CA ARG A 397 12.96 29.80 -22.16
C ARG A 397 13.30 31.27 -22.33
N ASP A 398 12.83 31.81 -23.45
CA ASP A 398 12.88 33.25 -23.72
C ASP A 398 11.90 34.01 -22.79
N ALA A 399 12.32 35.20 -22.35
CA ALA A 399 11.59 36.06 -21.40
C ALA A 399 10.47 36.87 -22.07
N THR A 400 10.18 36.63 -23.35
CA THR A 400 9.24 37.41 -24.16
C THR A 400 7.77 37.20 -23.78
N ASP A 401 7.39 36.04 -23.23
CA ASP A 401 6.04 35.76 -22.72
C ASP A 401 6.06 35.21 -21.28
N LEU A 402 6.16 36.14 -20.34
CA LEU A 402 6.22 35.85 -18.90
C LEU A 402 4.95 35.14 -18.41
N ASP A 403 3.77 35.44 -18.98
CA ASP A 403 2.51 34.82 -18.56
C ASP A 403 2.44 33.34 -18.93
N LEU A 404 2.81 33.03 -20.17
CA LEU A 404 2.92 31.65 -20.61
C LEU A 404 3.93 30.88 -19.76
N ASN A 405 5.09 31.48 -19.46
CA ASN A 405 6.12 30.85 -18.64
C ASN A 405 5.61 30.52 -17.22
N ARG A 406 4.86 31.43 -16.57
CA ARG A 406 4.24 31.13 -15.26
C ARG A 406 3.23 29.99 -15.33
N LYS A 407 2.37 29.97 -16.36
CA LYS A 407 1.38 28.90 -16.56
C LYS A 407 2.05 27.55 -16.79
N ILE A 408 3.16 27.51 -17.52
CA ILE A 408 3.95 26.29 -17.73
C ILE A 408 4.61 25.84 -16.43
N CYS A 409 5.22 26.77 -15.69
CA CYS A 409 5.79 26.49 -14.37
C CYS A 409 4.73 25.90 -13.43
N ALA A 410 3.51 26.45 -13.42
CA ALA A 410 2.40 25.94 -12.63
C ALA A 410 1.96 24.53 -13.07
N LYS A 411 1.85 24.26 -14.37
CA LYS A 411 1.53 22.92 -14.90
C LYS A 411 2.58 21.88 -14.52
N LEU A 412 3.87 22.21 -14.67
CA LEU A 412 4.96 21.31 -14.28
C LEU A 412 4.98 21.10 -12.76
N THR A 413 4.75 22.15 -11.97
CA THR A 413 4.61 22.03 -10.51
C THR A 413 3.46 21.10 -10.15
N ASN A 414 2.29 21.22 -10.81
CA ASN A 414 1.18 20.29 -10.58
C ASN A 414 1.57 18.83 -10.82
N GLN A 415 2.29 18.56 -11.92
CA GLN A 415 2.80 17.20 -12.23
C GLN A 415 3.75 16.68 -11.15
N VAL A 416 4.64 17.53 -10.63
CA VAL A 416 5.58 17.14 -9.56
C VAL A 416 4.85 16.76 -8.27
N PHE A 417 3.74 17.45 -7.96
CA PHE A 417 2.95 17.19 -6.75
C PHE A 417 1.84 16.12 -6.92
N GLU A 418 1.59 15.57 -8.12
CA GLU A 418 0.56 14.55 -8.35
C GLU A 418 0.71 13.32 -7.45
N ASN A 419 1.94 12.90 -7.18
CA ASN A 419 2.26 11.70 -6.39
C ASN A 419 2.84 12.03 -5.00
N VAL A 420 2.74 13.30 -4.56
CA VAL A 420 3.20 13.74 -3.25
C VAL A 420 1.97 13.86 -2.34
N PRO A 421 1.98 13.29 -1.13
CA PRO A 421 0.88 13.45 -0.20
C PRO A 421 0.81 14.90 0.29
N TYR A 422 -0.29 15.60 -0.04
CA TYR A 422 -0.60 16.92 0.50
C TYR A 422 -2.08 17.06 0.82
N LYS A 423 -2.43 18.04 1.65
CA LYS A 423 -3.83 18.42 1.92
C LYS A 423 -3.99 19.94 1.91
N ILE A 424 -5.06 20.40 1.26
CA ILE A 424 -5.47 21.80 1.23
C ILE A 424 -6.86 21.88 1.89
N GLU A 425 -7.01 22.75 2.89
CA GLU A 425 -8.29 23.07 3.54
C GLU A 425 -8.58 24.58 3.42
N GLY A 426 -9.86 24.96 3.41
CA GLY A 426 -10.30 26.36 3.32
C GLY A 426 -10.57 26.89 1.91
N TRP A 427 -10.89 26.02 0.94
CA TRP A 427 -11.19 26.42 -0.44
C TRP A 427 -12.34 27.43 -0.54
N GLU A 428 -13.31 27.35 0.37
CA GLU A 428 -14.44 28.28 0.51
C GLU A 428 -14.03 29.71 0.86
N ASN A 429 -12.80 29.91 1.37
CA ASN A 429 -12.27 31.23 1.73
C ASN A 429 -11.63 31.95 0.53
N LEU A 430 -11.45 31.27 -0.61
CA LEU A 430 -10.90 31.90 -1.81
C LEU A 430 -11.92 32.88 -2.41
N PRO A 431 -11.54 34.14 -2.68
CA PRO A 431 -12.42 35.10 -3.34
C PRO A 431 -12.87 34.61 -4.72
N GLU A 432 -14.06 35.01 -5.17
CA GLU A 432 -14.52 34.66 -6.52
C GLU A 432 -13.83 35.43 -7.64
N THR A 433 -13.21 36.57 -7.31
CA THR A 433 -12.48 37.42 -8.26
C THR A 433 -10.97 37.36 -8.02
N THR A 434 -10.19 37.76 -9.03
CA THR A 434 -8.74 37.98 -8.91
C THR A 434 -8.42 39.45 -8.54
N GLY A 435 -7.14 39.75 -8.32
CA GLY A 435 -6.69 41.09 -7.87
C GLY A 435 -6.57 41.20 -6.35
N HIS A 436 -6.16 40.12 -5.69
CA HIS A 436 -6.05 40.03 -4.23
C HIS A 436 -4.62 39.69 -3.77
N ILE A 437 -4.34 39.92 -2.49
CA ILE A 437 -3.03 39.65 -1.88
C ILE A 437 -3.11 38.38 -1.06
N PHE A 438 -2.32 37.38 -1.42
CA PHE A 438 -2.17 36.12 -0.70
C PHE A 438 -0.91 36.20 0.16
N THR A 439 -1.10 36.30 1.48
CA THR A 439 -0.01 36.33 2.45
C THR A 439 0.28 34.95 2.98
N TYR A 440 1.54 34.55 3.04
CA TYR A 440 1.92 33.22 3.51
C TYR A 440 3.18 33.23 4.37
N ASN A 441 3.36 32.17 5.15
CA ASN A 441 4.61 31.92 5.84
C ASN A 441 5.63 31.23 4.94
N HIS A 442 6.87 31.68 4.98
CA HIS A 442 7.93 31.23 4.09
C HIS A 442 8.81 30.18 4.78
N LEU A 443 8.92 29.00 4.17
CA LEU A 443 9.59 27.84 4.78
C LEU A 443 10.93 27.54 4.11
N ILE A 444 11.90 27.07 4.89
CA ILE A 444 13.22 26.64 4.38
C ILE A 444 13.08 25.25 3.79
N ASN A 445 13.43 25.05 2.53
CA ASN A 445 13.45 23.71 1.94
C ASN A 445 14.56 22.83 2.55
N ASP A 446 14.31 21.52 2.61
CA ASP A 446 15.37 20.54 2.91
C ASP A 446 16.50 20.63 1.86
N THR A 447 17.75 20.58 2.32
CA THR A 447 18.93 20.71 1.45
C THR A 447 19.04 19.57 0.43
N HIS A 448 18.34 18.46 0.64
CA HIS A 448 18.21 17.36 -0.32
C HIS A 448 17.56 17.79 -1.65
N TYR A 449 16.77 18.87 -1.65
CA TYR A 449 16.11 19.43 -2.84
C TYR A 449 16.91 20.56 -3.50
N THR A 450 18.15 20.77 -3.07
CA THR A 450 19.09 21.66 -3.75
C THR A 450 19.49 21.07 -5.09
N LEU A 451 19.22 21.81 -6.16
CA LEU A 451 19.63 21.47 -7.52
C LEU A 451 21.13 21.77 -7.70
N ASN A 452 21.67 21.34 -8.85
CA ASN A 452 23.03 21.71 -9.24
C ASN A 452 23.19 23.24 -9.29
N ASN A 453 24.41 23.72 -9.07
CA ASN A 453 24.73 25.14 -8.86
C ASN A 453 24.10 25.77 -7.61
N SER A 454 23.74 24.95 -6.62
CA SER A 454 23.20 25.40 -5.32
C SER A 454 21.86 26.16 -5.42
N PHE A 455 21.10 25.95 -6.49
CA PHE A 455 19.80 26.58 -6.67
C PHE A 455 18.69 25.77 -5.98
N GLN A 456 17.73 26.47 -5.35
CA GLN A 456 16.55 25.86 -4.75
C GLN A 456 15.27 26.53 -5.26
N ILE A 457 14.33 25.72 -5.74
CA ILE A 457 12.97 26.17 -6.07
C ILE A 457 12.20 26.33 -4.76
N THR A 458 11.66 27.51 -4.48
CA THR A 458 10.86 27.77 -3.26
C THR A 458 9.55 27.00 -3.30
N LEU A 459 9.47 25.86 -2.59
CA LEU A 459 8.36 24.92 -2.75
C LEU A 459 7.02 25.52 -2.34
N ASP A 460 7.01 26.33 -1.30
CA ASP A 460 5.83 27.03 -0.79
C ASP A 460 5.17 27.95 -1.82
N SER A 461 5.92 28.91 -2.38
CA SER A 461 5.38 29.90 -3.30
C SER A 461 4.98 29.28 -4.66
N HIS A 462 5.69 28.23 -5.08
CA HIS A 462 5.34 27.44 -6.26
C HIS A 462 4.09 26.62 -6.02
N PHE A 463 3.95 26.01 -4.84
CA PHE A 463 2.75 25.28 -4.45
C PHE A 463 1.52 26.18 -4.41
N ILE A 464 1.59 27.36 -3.77
CA ILE A 464 0.47 28.32 -3.76
C ILE A 464 0.07 28.70 -5.18
N SER A 465 1.05 29.03 -6.00
CA SER A 465 0.83 29.45 -7.38
C SER A 465 0.18 28.36 -8.23
N ALA A 466 0.64 27.11 -8.11
CA ALA A 466 0.18 26.00 -8.94
C ALA A 466 -1.07 25.30 -8.40
N LYS A 467 -1.08 24.98 -7.09
CA LYS A 467 -2.08 24.15 -6.42
C LYS A 467 -3.21 24.94 -5.77
N VAL A 468 -3.10 26.26 -5.65
CA VAL A 468 -4.17 27.12 -5.12
C VAL A 468 -4.66 28.08 -6.19
N LEU A 469 -3.80 28.99 -6.67
CA LEU A 469 -4.24 30.06 -7.58
C LEU A 469 -4.54 29.55 -8.98
N PHE A 470 -3.62 28.79 -9.59
CA PHE A 470 -3.81 28.29 -10.95
C PHE A 470 -4.98 27.30 -11.04
N GLU A 471 -5.21 26.48 -10.01
CA GLU A 471 -6.38 25.58 -9.95
C GLU A 471 -7.71 26.35 -9.81
N LYS A 472 -7.79 27.39 -8.98
CA LYS A 472 -9.04 28.17 -8.79
C LYS A 472 -9.31 29.14 -9.94
N TYR A 473 -8.27 29.82 -10.46
CA TYR A 473 -8.43 30.98 -11.34
C TYR A 473 -7.87 30.78 -12.75
N GLY A 474 -7.14 29.69 -13.03
CA GLY A 474 -6.38 29.53 -14.28
C GLY A 474 -5.22 30.52 -14.44
N GLU A 475 -4.90 31.29 -13.39
CA GLU A 475 -3.85 32.29 -13.34
C GLU A 475 -2.96 32.03 -12.10
N PRO A 476 -1.64 31.83 -12.28
CA PRO A 476 -0.72 31.42 -11.22
C PRO A 476 -0.33 32.51 -10.21
N GLY A 477 -0.67 33.77 -10.46
CA GLY A 477 -0.29 34.91 -9.62
C GLY A 477 1.14 35.37 -9.83
N ILE A 478 1.44 36.56 -9.30
CA ILE A 478 2.77 37.19 -9.34
C ILE A 478 3.42 37.08 -7.97
N ARG A 479 4.66 36.60 -7.93
CA ARG A 479 5.41 36.35 -6.69
C ARG A 479 6.34 37.52 -6.35
N THR A 480 6.55 37.75 -5.07
CA THR A 480 7.67 38.56 -4.60
C THR A 480 8.90 37.68 -4.38
N VAL A 481 10.04 38.07 -4.95
CA VAL A 481 11.28 37.30 -4.89
C VAL A 481 12.41 38.17 -4.37
N ARG A 482 13.29 37.60 -3.55
CA ARG A 482 14.44 38.34 -3.03
C ARG A 482 15.37 38.73 -4.17
N ILE A 483 15.98 39.91 -4.06
CA ILE A 483 17.11 40.25 -4.93
C ILE A 483 18.25 39.27 -4.59
N GLY A 484 18.66 38.50 -5.59
CA GLY A 484 19.77 37.54 -5.49
C GLY A 484 21.10 38.24 -5.24
N ARG A 485 22.08 37.52 -4.70
CA ARG A 485 23.46 38.03 -4.67
C ARG A 485 24.05 37.98 -6.07
N GLY A 486 24.99 38.86 -6.41
CA GLY A 486 25.57 38.96 -7.76
C GLY A 486 26.22 37.67 -8.29
N GLN A 487 26.45 36.67 -7.44
CA GLN A 487 26.94 35.34 -7.81
C GLN A 487 25.82 34.33 -8.17
N GLU A 488 24.54 34.68 -7.98
CA GLU A 488 23.37 33.79 -8.15
C GLU A 488 22.70 33.95 -9.52
N TYR A 489 23.46 33.92 -10.62
CA TYR A 489 22.93 34.12 -11.98
C TYR A 489 21.73 33.19 -12.30
N GLY A 490 21.80 31.91 -11.91
CA GLY A 490 20.71 30.96 -12.15
C GLY A 490 19.42 31.32 -11.43
N HIS A 491 19.51 31.93 -10.25
CA HIS A 491 18.34 32.42 -9.52
C HIS A 491 17.70 33.61 -10.23
N GLN A 492 18.52 34.57 -10.64
CA GLN A 492 18.05 35.76 -11.35
C GLN A 492 17.37 35.39 -12.67
N ASN A 493 18.06 34.63 -13.53
CA ASN A 493 17.54 34.18 -14.82
C ASN A 493 16.21 33.41 -14.68
N TYR A 494 16.12 32.49 -13.72
CA TYR A 494 14.91 31.71 -13.49
C TYR A 494 13.69 32.58 -13.15
N TYR A 495 13.83 33.52 -12.22
CA TYR A 495 12.70 34.35 -11.79
C TYR A 495 12.40 35.49 -12.78
N ASP A 496 13.40 36.01 -13.50
CA ASP A 496 13.18 36.98 -14.58
C ASP A 496 12.27 36.40 -15.65
N ASN A 497 12.48 35.13 -16.04
CA ASN A 497 11.65 34.43 -17.02
C ASN A 497 10.20 34.16 -16.55
N LEU A 498 9.91 34.32 -15.27
CA LEU A 498 8.56 34.18 -14.71
C LEU A 498 7.84 35.52 -14.54
N GLY A 499 8.56 36.64 -14.51
CA GLY A 499 8.02 37.93 -14.12
C GLY A 499 7.66 37.95 -12.63
N HIS A 500 8.48 38.62 -11.83
CA HIS A 500 8.35 38.71 -10.39
C HIS A 500 8.55 40.14 -9.89
N ILE A 501 8.23 40.39 -8.62
CA ILE A 501 8.46 41.68 -7.98
C ILE A 501 9.65 41.54 -7.03
N ASN A 502 10.70 42.31 -7.27
CA ASN A 502 11.92 42.30 -6.46
C ASN A 502 11.71 42.86 -5.05
N VAL A 503 12.26 42.19 -4.04
CA VAL A 503 12.25 42.64 -2.63
C VAL A 503 13.61 42.48 -1.95
N TYR A 504 13.98 43.43 -1.10
CA TYR A 504 15.18 43.34 -0.27
C TYR A 504 14.97 42.50 1.00
N THR A 505 15.91 41.60 1.26
CA THR A 505 15.94 40.73 2.44
C THR A 505 17.33 40.77 3.10
N LYS A 506 17.50 40.17 4.28
CA LYS A 506 18.81 40.10 4.95
C LYS A 506 19.85 39.32 4.12
N ASP A 507 19.38 38.50 3.19
CA ASP A 507 20.22 37.63 2.37
C ASP A 507 20.60 38.23 1.01
N SER A 508 20.07 39.41 0.66
CA SER A 508 20.44 40.19 -0.52
C SER A 508 21.81 40.87 -0.37
N ASP A 509 22.45 41.26 -1.47
CA ASP A 509 23.75 41.97 -1.42
C ASP A 509 23.67 43.28 -0.63
N GLN A 510 24.72 43.58 0.15
CA GLN A 510 24.81 44.84 0.90
C GLN A 510 24.84 46.02 -0.08
N THR A 511 23.79 46.84 -0.02
CA THR A 511 23.59 48.02 -0.88
C THR A 511 23.40 49.27 -0.02
N SER A 512 23.55 50.44 -0.63
CA SER A 512 23.42 51.72 0.07
C SER A 512 21.97 51.95 0.55
N SER A 513 21.77 52.82 1.52
CA SER A 513 20.42 53.15 2.02
C SER A 513 19.50 53.76 0.95
N GLU A 514 20.08 54.46 -0.03
CA GLU A 514 19.36 55.08 -1.16
C GLU A 514 18.81 54.03 -2.14
N ASP A 515 19.59 52.97 -2.43
CA ASP A 515 19.17 51.86 -3.30
C ASP A 515 17.99 51.06 -2.71
N VAL A 516 17.98 50.90 -1.38
CA VAL A 516 16.89 50.22 -0.64
C VAL A 516 15.59 51.01 -0.70
N GLU A 517 15.66 52.35 -0.66
CA GLU A 517 14.48 53.22 -0.77
C GLU A 517 13.92 53.23 -2.20
N GLN A 518 14.80 53.32 -3.21
CA GLN A 518 14.39 53.21 -4.61
C GLN A 518 13.71 51.88 -4.92
N ALA A 519 14.27 50.75 -4.50
CA ALA A 519 13.66 49.44 -4.73
C ALA A 519 12.33 49.26 -3.99
N ARG A 520 12.14 49.88 -2.81
CA ARG A 520 10.84 49.89 -2.13
C ARG A 520 9.79 50.64 -2.93
N ASN A 521 10.16 51.77 -3.54
CA ASN A 521 9.24 52.52 -4.39
C ASN A 521 8.86 51.72 -5.64
N ILE A 522 9.83 51.08 -6.29
CA ILE A 522 9.61 50.19 -7.44
C ILE A 522 8.67 49.03 -7.07
N PHE A 523 8.85 48.41 -5.88
CA PHE A 523 7.97 47.36 -5.38
C PHE A 523 6.51 47.82 -5.33
N TYR A 524 6.22 48.97 -4.71
CA TYR A 524 4.83 49.45 -4.59
C TYR A 524 4.23 49.82 -5.94
N GLU A 525 5.02 50.39 -6.84
CA GLU A 525 4.57 50.76 -8.19
C GLU A 525 4.17 49.53 -9.01
N GLU A 526 5.07 48.56 -9.15
CA GLU A 526 4.80 47.32 -9.92
C GLU A 526 3.70 46.46 -9.27
N ALA A 527 3.70 46.33 -7.94
CA ALA A 527 2.66 45.59 -7.24
C ALA A 527 1.26 46.23 -7.42
N SER A 528 1.17 47.56 -7.36
CA SER A 528 -0.10 48.27 -7.58
C SER A 528 -0.59 48.14 -9.02
N LYS A 529 0.33 48.13 -9.99
CA LYS A 529 0.04 47.91 -11.41
C LYS A 529 -0.51 46.50 -11.65
N HIS A 530 0.11 45.47 -11.08
CA HIS A 530 -0.38 44.09 -11.19
C HIS A 530 -1.77 43.91 -10.55
N LEU A 531 -2.00 44.46 -9.35
CA LEU A 531 -3.31 44.42 -8.71
C LEU A 531 -4.37 45.16 -9.55
N SER A 532 -4.03 46.31 -10.14
CA SER A 532 -4.93 47.07 -11.03
C SER A 532 -5.27 46.30 -12.31
N ASN A 533 -4.36 45.44 -12.78
CA ASN A 533 -4.57 44.53 -13.89
C ASN A 533 -5.23 43.20 -13.46
N ASN A 534 -5.77 43.12 -12.25
CA ASN A 534 -6.42 41.95 -11.65
C ASN A 534 -5.53 40.70 -11.50
N TYR A 535 -4.21 40.87 -11.38
CA TYR A 535 -3.33 39.77 -10.97
C TYR A 535 -3.36 39.57 -9.46
N ASN A 536 -3.36 38.31 -9.03
CA ASN A 536 -3.17 37.97 -7.63
C ASN A 536 -1.70 38.08 -7.26
N LEU A 537 -1.39 38.61 -6.07
CA LEU A 537 -0.02 38.73 -5.56
C LEU A 537 0.25 37.70 -4.46
N ILE A 538 1.38 37.01 -4.53
CA ILE A 538 1.85 36.08 -3.50
C ILE A 538 3.01 36.75 -2.75
N ILE A 539 2.78 37.10 -1.49
CA ILE A 539 3.72 37.90 -0.69
C ILE A 539 3.96 37.24 0.66
N SER A 540 5.22 36.97 1.02
CA SER A 540 5.55 36.55 2.39
C SER A 540 5.80 37.79 3.26
N PRO A 541 5.00 38.04 4.31
CA PRO A 541 5.27 39.14 5.23
C PRO A 541 6.57 38.93 6.03
N GLU A 542 7.01 37.69 6.26
CA GLU A 542 8.28 37.40 6.95
C GLU A 542 9.47 37.89 6.12
N GLY A 543 9.43 37.61 4.81
CA GLY A 543 10.49 37.91 3.87
C GLY A 543 11.82 37.20 4.16
N THR A 544 11.85 36.28 5.13
CA THR A 544 12.94 35.36 5.44
C THR A 544 12.30 34.00 5.70
N SER A 545 12.94 32.93 5.27
CA SER A 545 12.43 31.56 5.43
C SER A 545 12.76 31.00 6.82
N TYR A 546 11.85 30.21 7.39
CA TYR A 546 12.02 29.54 8.69
C TYR A 546 11.70 28.05 8.63
N ARG A 547 12.05 27.28 9.66
CA ARG A 547 11.44 25.95 9.87
C ARG A 547 9.98 26.11 10.27
N THR A 548 9.16 25.08 10.01
CA THR A 548 7.72 25.10 10.34
C THR A 548 7.49 25.41 11.83
N GLU A 549 8.34 24.91 12.72
CA GLU A 549 8.25 25.14 14.18
C GLU A 549 8.58 26.57 14.60
N GLU A 550 9.38 27.26 13.80
CA GLU A 550 9.90 28.60 14.08
C GLU A 550 9.05 29.69 13.42
N SER A 551 8.19 29.30 12.49
CA SER A 551 7.30 30.18 11.75
C SER A 551 6.04 30.57 12.55
N PRO A 552 5.51 31.80 12.40
CA PRO A 552 6.09 32.90 11.66
C PRO A 552 7.20 33.62 12.47
N GLY A 553 8.26 34.00 11.78
CA GLY A 553 9.17 35.06 12.18
C GLY A 553 8.52 36.46 12.11
N PRO A 554 9.32 37.53 12.26
CA PRO A 554 8.83 38.91 12.28
C PRO A 554 8.16 39.32 10.97
N PHE A 555 6.92 39.78 11.02
CA PHE A 555 6.21 40.29 9.84
C PHE A 555 6.61 41.73 9.50
N LYS A 556 6.86 41.97 8.21
CA LYS A 556 7.08 43.29 7.62
C LYS A 556 5.73 43.92 7.26
N MET A 557 5.67 45.25 7.30
CA MET A 557 4.44 46.00 6.98
C MET A 557 4.13 46.11 5.48
N GLY A 558 5.02 45.67 4.58
CA GLY A 558 4.96 45.98 3.14
C GLY A 558 3.66 45.57 2.46
N ALA A 559 3.24 44.31 2.62
CA ALA A 559 1.99 43.80 2.04
C ALA A 559 0.75 44.57 2.53
N PHE A 560 0.73 44.95 3.81
CA PHE A 560 -0.38 45.66 4.43
C PHE A 560 -0.43 47.13 4.01
N LYS A 561 0.73 47.80 3.91
CA LYS A 561 0.81 49.15 3.34
C LYS A 561 0.36 49.18 1.89
N LEU A 562 0.74 48.15 1.10
CA LEU A 562 0.30 48.01 -0.27
C LEU A 562 -1.22 47.94 -0.36
N ALA A 563 -1.86 47.10 0.46
CA ALA A 563 -3.32 46.99 0.52
C ALA A 563 -3.99 48.32 0.87
N ALA A 564 -3.50 49.00 1.92
CA ALA A 564 -4.04 50.30 2.36
C ALA A 564 -3.92 51.40 1.30
N GLY A 565 -2.90 51.33 0.44
CA GLY A 565 -2.60 52.31 -0.59
C GLY A 565 -3.38 52.14 -1.90
N GLN A 566 -4.09 51.02 -2.11
CA GLN A 566 -4.84 50.80 -3.35
C GLN A 566 -6.13 51.63 -3.42
N LYS A 567 -6.49 52.06 -4.64
CA LYS A 567 -7.78 52.71 -4.91
C LYS A 567 -8.96 51.76 -4.68
N LYS A 568 -8.85 50.53 -5.19
CA LYS A 568 -9.73 49.40 -4.87
C LYS A 568 -8.97 48.51 -3.90
N GLU A 569 -9.39 48.51 -2.64
CA GLU A 569 -8.69 47.74 -1.60
C GLU A 569 -8.78 46.23 -1.91
N PRO A 570 -7.64 45.53 -2.03
CA PRO A 570 -7.62 44.09 -2.23
C PRO A 570 -7.94 43.36 -0.93
N LEU A 571 -8.60 42.20 -1.03
CA LEU A 571 -8.65 41.25 0.07
C LEU A 571 -7.25 40.72 0.37
N ILE A 572 -6.96 40.55 1.65
CA ILE A 572 -5.79 39.83 2.14
C ILE A 572 -6.25 38.42 2.52
N VAL A 573 -5.68 37.42 1.86
CA VAL A 573 -5.97 36.00 2.08
C VAL A 573 -4.78 35.36 2.82
N PRO A 574 -4.92 34.93 4.08
CA PRO A 574 -3.89 34.19 4.78
C PRO A 574 -3.76 32.77 4.23
N ILE A 575 -2.54 32.33 3.88
CA ILE A 575 -2.22 30.95 3.54
C ILE A 575 -1.17 30.44 4.51
N ILE A 576 -1.51 29.42 5.29
CA ILE A 576 -0.60 28.77 6.23
C ILE A 576 -0.08 27.48 5.63
N LEU A 577 1.25 27.38 5.51
CA LEU A 577 1.94 26.19 5.03
C LEU A 577 2.68 25.50 6.17
N VAL A 578 2.64 24.18 6.16
CA VAL A 578 3.20 23.32 7.21
C VAL A 578 3.93 22.14 6.56
N ASN A 579 5.12 21.83 7.07
CA ASN A 579 6.00 20.72 6.69
C ASN A 579 6.63 20.81 5.29
N PHE A 580 6.53 21.93 4.57
CA PHE A 580 7.23 22.10 3.28
C PHE A 580 8.77 22.17 3.42
N ASP A 581 9.24 22.26 4.66
CA ASP A 581 10.63 22.16 5.07
C ASP A 581 11.13 20.72 5.29
N ASP A 582 10.24 19.73 5.20
CA ASP A 582 10.58 18.31 5.31
C ASP A 582 10.72 17.64 3.94
N ARG A 583 11.34 16.45 3.96
CA ARG A 583 11.35 15.56 2.80
C ARG A 583 9.98 14.92 2.59
N ILE A 584 9.58 14.79 1.33
CA ILE A 584 8.36 14.08 0.95
C ILE A 584 8.31 12.69 1.60
N GLY A 585 7.13 12.29 2.06
CA GLY A 585 6.90 11.00 2.72
C GLY A 585 7.35 10.94 4.20
N ARG A 586 8.06 11.95 4.73
CA ARG A 586 8.34 12.03 6.18
C ARG A 586 7.19 12.62 6.99
N SER A 587 6.45 13.54 6.38
CA SER A 587 5.33 14.27 6.96
C SER A 587 4.35 14.68 5.85
N LEU A 588 3.13 15.06 6.23
CA LEU A 588 2.11 15.54 5.31
C LEU A 588 2.36 17.03 5.00
N PHE A 589 2.50 17.38 3.72
CA PHE A 589 2.49 18.79 3.31
C PHE A 589 1.08 19.34 3.45
N TYR A 590 0.91 20.37 4.28
CA TYR A 590 -0.40 20.88 4.64
C TYR A 590 -0.52 22.37 4.33
N CYS A 591 -1.63 22.75 3.71
CA CYS A 591 -1.97 24.12 3.34
C CYS A 591 -3.35 24.48 3.89
N LYS A 592 -3.44 25.54 4.68
CA LYS A 592 -4.71 26.10 5.17
C LYS A 592 -4.92 27.49 4.59
N ILE A 593 -6.01 27.66 3.87
CA ILE A 593 -6.48 28.94 3.36
C ILE A 593 -7.41 29.55 4.43
N GLY A 594 -6.95 30.62 5.07
CA GLY A 594 -7.71 31.32 6.09
C GLY A 594 -8.73 32.31 5.51
N ALA A 595 -9.65 32.76 6.35
CA ALA A 595 -10.70 33.71 5.95
C ALA A 595 -10.09 35.03 5.42
N PRO A 596 -10.55 35.51 4.24
CA PRO A 596 -10.07 36.74 3.66
C PRO A 596 -10.58 37.95 4.46
N PHE A 597 -9.83 39.05 4.45
CA PHE A 597 -10.25 40.28 5.11
C PHE A 597 -9.78 41.53 4.36
N LEU A 598 -10.51 42.64 4.52
CA LEU A 598 -10.03 43.96 4.15
C LEU A 598 -9.21 44.55 5.29
N LEU A 599 -8.09 45.20 4.97
CA LEU A 599 -7.24 45.77 6.00
C LEU A 599 -7.95 46.93 6.73
N SER A 600 -8.74 47.72 6.01
CA SER A 600 -9.56 48.82 6.54
C SER A 600 -10.55 48.38 7.63
N GLU A 601 -10.97 47.12 7.64
CA GLU A 601 -11.84 46.56 8.70
C GLU A 601 -11.09 46.22 9.98
N LYS A 602 -9.75 46.15 9.93
CA LYS A 602 -8.89 45.71 11.04
C LYS A 602 -8.07 46.84 11.67
N ILE A 603 -8.01 48.01 11.03
CA ILE A 603 -7.23 49.17 11.49
C ILE A 603 -8.10 50.41 11.66
N THR A 604 -7.76 51.27 12.62
CA THR A 604 -8.52 52.51 12.92
C THR A 604 -8.19 53.67 11.98
N SER A 605 -7.01 53.65 11.35
CA SER A 605 -6.58 54.64 10.37
C SER A 605 -5.50 54.06 9.47
N LYS A 606 -5.24 54.68 8.31
CA LYS A 606 -4.17 54.28 7.38
C LYS A 606 -2.78 54.77 7.82
N SER A 607 -2.59 55.19 9.07
CA SER A 607 -1.29 55.64 9.58
C SER A 607 -0.32 54.47 9.73
N ASN A 608 0.98 54.75 9.64
CA ASN A 608 2.02 53.73 9.81
C ASN A 608 1.96 53.07 11.20
N ASP A 609 1.63 53.83 12.24
CA ASP A 609 1.53 53.31 13.62
C ASP A 609 0.36 52.35 13.79
N ALA A 610 -0.80 52.66 13.19
CA ALA A 610 -1.97 51.79 13.23
C ALA A 610 -1.73 50.48 12.48
N ILE A 611 -1.07 50.54 11.31
CA ILE A 611 -0.68 49.34 10.56
C ILE A 611 0.35 48.52 11.34
N TYR A 612 1.35 49.16 11.96
CA TYR A 612 2.36 48.48 12.76
C TYR A 612 1.73 47.72 13.93
N ALA A 613 0.85 48.36 14.69
CA ALA A 613 0.14 47.73 15.80
C ALA A 613 -0.72 46.53 15.34
N PHE A 614 -1.39 46.66 14.19
CA PHE A 614 -2.11 45.55 13.57
C PHE A 614 -1.18 44.40 13.20
N VAL A 615 -0.06 44.67 12.52
CA VAL A 615 0.88 43.64 12.07
C VAL A 615 1.44 42.83 13.24
N GLN A 616 1.78 43.48 14.36
CA GLN A 616 2.23 42.78 15.57
C GLN A 616 1.16 41.83 16.11
N LYS A 617 -0.09 42.30 16.20
CA LYS A 617 -1.22 41.47 16.66
C LYS A 617 -1.51 40.33 15.68
N TYR A 618 -1.49 40.62 14.38
CA TYR A 618 -1.73 39.67 13.32
C TYR A 618 -0.66 38.57 13.29
N GLN A 619 0.62 38.92 13.44
CA GLN A 619 1.70 37.94 13.55
C GLN A 619 1.50 36.98 14.74
N ALA A 620 1.11 37.50 15.91
CA ALA A 620 0.84 36.67 17.08
C ALA A 620 -0.35 35.72 16.86
N GLN A 621 -1.42 36.18 16.20
CA GLN A 621 -2.56 35.35 15.82
C GLN A 621 -2.16 34.30 14.77
N TYR A 622 -1.38 34.69 13.77
CA TYR A 622 -0.87 33.81 12.73
C TYR A 622 -0.04 32.67 13.33
N LYS A 623 0.79 32.95 14.33
CA LYS A 623 1.56 31.92 15.06
C LYS A 623 0.68 30.86 15.73
N VAL A 624 -0.44 31.27 16.32
CA VAL A 624 -1.41 30.32 16.90
C VAL A 624 -2.06 29.48 15.81
N GLU A 625 -2.37 30.06 14.65
CA GLU A 625 -2.95 29.32 13.52
C GLU A 625 -1.94 28.37 12.86
N VAL A 626 -0.65 28.71 12.81
CA VAL A 626 0.43 27.78 12.41
C VAL A 626 0.46 26.58 13.34
N GLN A 627 0.42 26.79 14.66
CA GLN A 627 0.39 25.66 15.60
C GLN A 627 -0.83 24.76 15.40
N LYS A 628 -2.03 25.33 15.24
CA LYS A 628 -3.24 24.53 14.94
C LYS A 628 -3.12 23.77 13.61
N ALA A 629 -2.52 24.39 12.60
CA ALA A 629 -2.29 23.75 11.30
C ALA A 629 -1.29 22.59 11.41
N ARG A 630 -0.27 22.70 12.27
CA ARG A 630 0.68 21.63 12.60
C ARG A 630 -0.03 20.46 13.28
N ASP A 631 -0.79 20.74 14.33
CA ASP A 631 -1.55 19.70 15.05
C ASP A 631 -2.52 18.98 14.10
N ARG A 632 -3.17 19.73 13.20
CA ARG A 632 -4.05 19.18 12.17
C ARG A 632 -3.30 18.34 11.13
N ALA A 633 -2.13 18.78 10.68
CA ALA A 633 -1.30 18.02 9.74
C ALA A 633 -0.80 16.72 10.37
N GLU A 634 -0.42 16.74 11.65
CA GLU A 634 -0.02 15.55 12.40
C GLU A 634 -1.20 14.60 12.62
N GLU A 635 -2.37 15.12 12.99
CA GLU A 635 -3.61 14.33 13.08
C GLU A 635 -3.89 13.63 11.75
N LEU A 636 -3.86 14.36 10.63
CA LEU A 636 -4.08 13.82 9.29
C LEU A 636 -2.97 12.85 8.85
N PHE A 637 -1.73 13.07 9.27
CA PHE A 637 -0.59 12.21 8.96
C PHE A 637 -0.62 10.90 9.76
N ILE A 638 -0.95 10.95 11.05
CA ILE A 638 -1.19 9.75 11.89
C ILE A 638 -2.43 9.02 11.38
N THR A 639 -3.45 9.75 10.99
CA THR A 639 -4.68 9.24 10.36
C THR A 639 -4.41 8.58 9.00
N THR A 640 -3.35 8.96 8.27
CA THR A 640 -2.96 8.32 7.00
C THR A 640 -1.92 7.21 7.21
N GLY A 641 -1.10 7.30 8.27
CA GLY A 641 -0.21 6.24 8.78
C GLY A 641 -0.89 5.23 9.72
N GLY A 642 -2.20 5.40 9.92
CA GLY A 642 -3.07 4.69 10.84
C GLY A 642 -4.50 5.16 10.59
N THR A 643 -5.04 4.83 9.42
CA THR A 643 -6.42 5.09 8.94
C THR A 643 -7.42 5.47 10.03
N VAL A 644 -7.69 6.76 10.24
CA VAL A 644 -8.92 7.27 10.89
C VAL A 644 -9.46 8.46 10.10
N HIS A 645 -9.81 8.24 8.83
CA HIS A 645 -10.64 9.22 8.14
C HIS A 645 -11.91 9.42 8.97
N LYS A 646 -12.28 10.68 9.25
CA LYS A 646 -13.68 11.03 9.53
C LYS A 646 -14.48 10.61 8.31
N GLU A 647 -15.07 9.43 8.42
CA GLU A 647 -16.06 8.80 7.54
C GLU A 647 -15.89 9.07 6.04
N GLU A 648 -14.70 8.80 5.52
CA GLU A 648 -14.62 8.18 4.20
C GLU A 648 -14.52 6.68 4.42
N PRO A 649 -15.33 5.87 3.73
CA PRO A 649 -15.36 4.45 3.99
C PRO A 649 -13.99 3.80 3.69
N PRO A 650 -13.56 2.80 4.48
CA PRO A 650 -12.37 1.99 4.22
C PRO A 650 -12.20 1.68 2.74
N ALA A 651 -10.97 1.80 2.22
CA ALA A 651 -10.65 1.55 0.81
C ALA A 651 -11.20 0.20 0.28
N MET A 652 -11.36 -0.81 1.15
CA MET A 652 -12.00 -2.09 0.83
C MET A 652 -13.45 -1.94 0.35
N TRP A 653 -14.27 -1.12 1.00
CA TRP A 653 -15.67 -0.94 0.57
C TRP A 653 -15.75 -0.13 -0.70
N SER A 654 -14.90 0.87 -0.93
CA SER A 654 -14.87 1.56 -2.23
C SER A 654 -14.68 0.60 -3.41
N ASN A 655 -13.87 -0.45 -3.21
CA ASN A 655 -13.63 -1.49 -4.20
C ASN A 655 -14.77 -2.51 -4.28
N GLU A 656 -15.35 -2.94 -3.16
CA GLU A 656 -16.53 -3.82 -3.17
C GLU A 656 -17.75 -3.14 -3.80
N ILE A 657 -17.96 -1.85 -3.56
CA ILE A 657 -19.05 -1.07 -4.14
C ILE A 657 -18.85 -0.87 -5.64
N LYS A 658 -17.63 -0.54 -6.09
CA LYS A 658 -17.27 -0.56 -7.53
C LYS A 658 -17.57 -1.91 -8.17
N ARG A 659 -17.30 -3.02 -7.47
CA ARG A 659 -17.58 -4.38 -7.94
C ARG A 659 -19.09 -4.65 -8.05
N LEU A 660 -19.89 -4.22 -7.08
CA LEU A 660 -21.35 -4.35 -7.14
C LEU A 660 -21.92 -3.57 -8.34
N LYS A 661 -21.45 -2.34 -8.56
CA LYS A 661 -21.82 -1.53 -9.74
C LYS A 661 -21.49 -2.23 -11.06
N ARG A 662 -20.31 -2.83 -11.17
CA ARG A 662 -19.92 -3.63 -12.35
C ARG A 662 -20.76 -4.90 -12.52
N ARG A 663 -21.18 -5.54 -11.43
CA ARG A 663 -22.06 -6.71 -11.48
C ARG A 663 -23.43 -6.33 -12.06
N VAL A 664 -23.97 -5.21 -11.63
CA VAL A 664 -25.23 -4.65 -12.17
C VAL A 664 -25.09 -4.31 -13.65
N SER A 665 -23.98 -3.68 -14.06
CA SER A 665 -23.78 -3.31 -15.47
C SER A 665 -23.60 -4.50 -16.42
N LYS A 666 -23.32 -5.70 -15.89
CA LYS A 666 -23.11 -6.94 -16.67
C LYS A 666 -24.33 -7.87 -16.66
N LEU A 667 -25.45 -7.47 -16.06
CA LEU A 667 -26.68 -8.28 -16.10
C LEU A 667 -27.20 -8.38 -17.53
N GLU A 668 -27.40 -9.59 -18.03
CA GLU A 668 -27.95 -9.86 -19.36
C GLU A 668 -29.40 -9.38 -19.49
N THR A 669 -30.18 -9.51 -18.42
CA THR A 669 -31.55 -8.98 -18.30
C THR A 669 -31.82 -8.51 -16.87
N GLN A 670 -32.62 -7.45 -16.75
CA GLN A 670 -33.14 -6.95 -15.47
C GLN A 670 -34.65 -7.22 -15.30
N GLU A 671 -35.26 -8.01 -16.18
CA GLU A 671 -36.66 -8.43 -16.05
C GLU A 671 -36.84 -9.33 -14.82
N ASN A 672 -37.89 -9.05 -14.02
CA ASN A 672 -38.21 -9.76 -12.78
C ASN A 672 -37.01 -9.92 -11.83
N LEU A 673 -36.10 -8.94 -11.84
CA LEU A 673 -34.86 -8.98 -11.06
C LEU A 673 -35.17 -8.88 -9.57
N ILE A 674 -34.59 -9.80 -8.78
CA ILE A 674 -34.63 -9.82 -7.33
C ILE A 674 -33.24 -9.43 -6.81
N ALA A 675 -33.12 -8.24 -6.23
CA ALA A 675 -31.87 -7.76 -5.66
C ALA A 675 -31.77 -8.18 -4.19
N ILE A 676 -30.81 -9.05 -3.85
CA ILE A 676 -30.54 -9.43 -2.46
C ILE A 676 -29.42 -8.54 -1.93
N TYR A 677 -29.74 -7.66 -0.98
CA TYR A 677 -28.87 -6.58 -0.50
C TYR A 677 -28.54 -6.75 0.98
N GLY A 678 -27.27 -6.68 1.35
CA GLY A 678 -26.91 -6.97 2.73
C GLY A 678 -25.44 -7.27 3.03
N SER A 679 -25.23 -8.02 4.11
CA SER A 679 -23.91 -8.29 4.69
C SER A 679 -23.14 -9.46 4.08
N SER A 680 -22.04 -9.85 4.73
CA SER A 680 -21.14 -10.89 4.24
C SER A 680 -21.83 -12.24 4.02
N SER A 681 -22.89 -12.56 4.76
CA SER A 681 -23.67 -13.80 4.53
C SER A 681 -24.36 -13.80 3.17
N VAL A 682 -24.80 -12.64 2.68
CA VAL A 682 -25.28 -12.48 1.30
C VAL A 682 -24.10 -12.51 0.34
N ARG A 683 -23.05 -11.72 0.61
CA ARG A 683 -21.86 -11.61 -0.26
C ARG A 683 -21.23 -12.97 -0.58
N LEU A 684 -21.14 -13.85 0.41
CA LEU A 684 -20.50 -15.17 0.33
C LEU A 684 -21.39 -16.26 -0.25
N TRP A 685 -22.64 -15.94 -0.61
CA TRP A 685 -23.51 -16.86 -1.32
C TRP A 685 -23.14 -16.91 -2.82
N VAL A 686 -21.99 -17.53 -3.11
CA VAL A 686 -21.35 -17.53 -4.44
C VAL A 686 -22.24 -18.13 -5.52
N HIS A 687 -23.05 -19.14 -5.17
CA HIS A 687 -23.94 -19.84 -6.09
C HIS A 687 -25.40 -19.35 -6.04
N MET A 688 -25.68 -18.18 -5.43
CA MET A 688 -27.04 -17.64 -5.24
C MET A 688 -27.94 -17.76 -6.48
N GLN A 689 -27.47 -17.34 -7.66
CA GLN A 689 -28.29 -17.41 -8.88
C GLN A 689 -28.70 -18.84 -9.22
N LYS A 690 -27.79 -19.81 -9.08
CA LYS A 690 -28.07 -21.22 -9.32
C LYS A 690 -28.97 -21.80 -8.22
N ASP A 691 -28.68 -21.45 -6.98
CA ASP A 691 -29.39 -21.94 -5.79
C ASP A 691 -30.81 -21.38 -5.70
N LEU A 692 -31.11 -20.26 -6.37
CA LEU A 692 -32.43 -19.62 -6.41
C LEU A 692 -33.17 -19.78 -7.75
N LEU A 693 -32.67 -20.58 -8.70
CA LEU A 693 -33.42 -20.87 -9.93
C LEU A 693 -34.85 -21.38 -9.62
N PRO A 694 -35.89 -20.92 -10.36
CA PRO A 694 -35.82 -20.15 -11.61
C PRO A 694 -35.75 -18.61 -11.45
N PHE A 695 -35.59 -18.07 -10.25
CA PHE A 695 -35.62 -16.61 -10.03
C PHE A 695 -34.40 -15.91 -10.65
N ASN A 696 -34.63 -14.74 -11.26
CA ASN A 696 -33.56 -13.85 -11.71
C ASN A 696 -33.06 -13.03 -10.51
N THR A 697 -31.89 -13.36 -9.97
CA THR A 697 -31.37 -12.78 -8.73
C THR A 697 -30.03 -12.09 -8.94
N VAL A 698 -29.81 -10.98 -8.23
CA VAL A 698 -28.50 -10.35 -8.16
C VAL A 698 -28.04 -10.24 -6.71
N ASN A 699 -26.83 -10.75 -6.46
CA ASN A 699 -26.17 -10.65 -5.17
C ASN A 699 -25.53 -9.26 -5.04
N LEU A 700 -26.10 -8.42 -4.18
CA LEU A 700 -25.58 -7.08 -3.82
C LEU A 700 -25.04 -7.05 -2.38
N GLY A 701 -24.58 -8.20 -1.85
CA GLY A 701 -23.97 -8.25 -0.53
C GLY A 701 -22.52 -7.74 -0.51
N PHE A 702 -22.12 -7.09 0.59
CA PHE A 702 -20.75 -6.61 0.82
C PHE A 702 -20.27 -6.87 2.26
N GLY A 703 -18.95 -6.86 2.48
CA GLY A 703 -18.31 -7.44 3.66
C GLY A 703 -18.49 -6.59 4.91
N GLY A 704 -18.88 -7.23 6.03
CA GLY A 704 -18.98 -6.54 7.33
C GLY A 704 -20.02 -5.42 7.41
N SER A 705 -20.94 -5.34 6.44
CA SER A 705 -21.93 -4.27 6.41
C SER A 705 -22.90 -4.33 7.59
N THR A 706 -23.24 -3.14 8.07
CA THR A 706 -24.32 -2.83 9.01
C THR A 706 -25.46 -2.15 8.25
N PHE A 707 -26.63 -1.94 8.87
CA PHE A 707 -27.68 -1.15 8.22
C PHE A 707 -27.20 0.27 7.89
N ALA A 708 -26.41 0.91 8.77
CA ALA A 708 -25.78 2.20 8.49
C ALA A 708 -24.92 2.21 7.21
N TRP A 709 -24.13 1.16 6.96
CA TRP A 709 -23.37 1.05 5.71
C TRP A 709 -24.26 0.74 4.51
N CYS A 710 -25.32 -0.04 4.72
CA CYS A 710 -26.30 -0.29 3.67
C CYS A 710 -27.03 1.00 3.26
N ILE A 711 -27.33 1.90 4.20
CA ILE A 711 -27.90 3.24 3.96
C ILE A 711 -26.91 4.08 3.16
N HIS A 712 -25.67 4.21 3.66
CA HIS A 712 -24.64 5.05 3.04
C HIS A 712 -24.40 4.73 1.55
N TYR A 713 -24.38 3.44 1.20
CA TYR A 713 -24.09 2.98 -0.15
C TYR A 713 -25.30 2.67 -1.03
N PHE A 714 -26.51 2.79 -0.48
CA PHE A 714 -27.73 2.41 -1.19
C PHE A 714 -27.82 3.13 -2.54
N ASP A 715 -27.65 4.44 -2.55
CA ASP A 715 -27.80 5.22 -3.77
C ASP A 715 -26.73 4.89 -4.81
N GLU A 716 -25.50 4.67 -4.37
CA GLU A 716 -24.37 4.35 -5.25
C GLU A 716 -24.52 2.97 -5.91
N ILE A 717 -24.93 1.94 -5.16
CA ILE A 717 -25.12 0.58 -5.68
C ILE A 717 -26.33 0.52 -6.61
N PHE A 718 -27.43 1.16 -6.21
CA PHE A 718 -28.72 1.10 -6.90
C PHE A 718 -28.87 2.16 -8.02
N VAL A 719 -27.78 2.81 -8.48
CA VAL A 719 -27.81 3.78 -9.59
C VAL A 719 -28.47 3.21 -10.86
N ALA A 720 -28.12 1.97 -11.23
CA ALA A 720 -28.53 1.36 -12.51
C ALA A 720 -29.34 0.06 -12.34
N VAL A 721 -29.81 -0.22 -11.12
CA VAL A 721 -30.60 -1.42 -10.80
C VAL A 721 -32.08 -1.09 -10.97
N LYS A 722 -32.83 -1.97 -11.63
CA LYS A 722 -34.29 -1.92 -11.75
C LYS A 722 -34.91 -3.19 -11.15
N PRO A 723 -34.93 -3.32 -9.81
CA PRO A 723 -35.42 -4.53 -9.18
C PRO A 723 -36.95 -4.57 -9.16
N SER A 724 -37.53 -5.74 -9.41
CA SER A 724 -38.94 -6.04 -9.12
C SER A 724 -39.16 -6.35 -7.63
N LYS A 725 -38.13 -6.89 -6.97
CA LYS A 725 -38.13 -7.17 -5.53
C LYS A 725 -36.75 -6.88 -4.92
N ILE A 726 -36.72 -6.33 -3.71
CA ILE A 726 -35.50 -6.18 -2.90
C ILE A 726 -35.64 -7.05 -1.65
N VAL A 727 -34.63 -7.88 -1.41
CA VAL A 727 -34.53 -8.74 -0.21
C VAL A 727 -33.37 -8.25 0.64
N LEU A 728 -33.67 -7.77 1.84
CA LEU A 728 -32.69 -7.18 2.76
C LEU A 728 -32.13 -8.23 3.74
N TYR A 729 -30.85 -8.09 4.11
CA TYR A 729 -30.22 -8.85 5.18
C TYR A 729 -29.06 -8.09 5.84
N ALA A 730 -29.27 -7.57 7.05
CA ALA A 730 -28.25 -6.92 7.87
C ALA A 730 -28.67 -6.98 9.36
N GLY A 731 -27.79 -6.55 10.27
CA GLY A 731 -28.09 -6.40 11.70
C GLY A 731 -27.24 -7.25 12.65
N GLU A 732 -26.69 -8.40 12.22
CA GLU A 732 -25.84 -9.22 13.12
C GLU A 732 -24.53 -8.48 13.45
N ASN A 733 -24.00 -7.73 12.49
CA ASN A 733 -22.79 -6.93 12.66
C ASN A 733 -23.05 -5.70 13.53
N ASP A 734 -24.23 -5.11 13.41
CA ASP A 734 -24.70 -3.96 14.18
C ASP A 734 -24.74 -4.32 15.67
N LEU A 735 -25.39 -5.45 16.00
CA LEU A 735 -25.41 -5.98 17.36
C LEU A 735 -23.99 -6.27 17.87
N ASN A 736 -23.11 -6.80 17.00
CA ASN A 736 -21.73 -7.10 17.37
C ASN A 736 -20.88 -5.84 17.59
N GLN A 737 -21.31 -4.70 17.05
CA GLN A 737 -20.72 -3.38 17.30
C GLN A 737 -21.32 -2.71 18.55
N GLY A 738 -22.15 -3.44 19.31
CA GLY A 738 -22.76 -2.94 20.54
C GLY A 738 -24.05 -2.14 20.33
N ARG A 739 -24.63 -2.14 19.11
CA ARG A 739 -25.95 -1.54 18.88
C ARG A 739 -27.04 -2.37 19.56
N THR A 740 -28.05 -1.68 20.05
CA THR A 740 -29.25 -2.27 20.64
C THR A 740 -30.23 -2.75 19.55
N PRO A 741 -31.09 -3.74 19.83
CA PRO A 741 -32.15 -4.17 18.91
C PRO A 741 -33.02 -3.01 18.36
N GLN A 742 -33.26 -1.99 19.18
CA GLN A 742 -34.03 -0.79 18.82
C GLN A 742 -33.29 0.11 17.84
N GLU A 743 -31.97 0.27 18.00
CA GLU A 743 -31.15 1.01 17.04
C GLU A 743 -31.06 0.28 15.69
N VAL A 744 -30.95 -1.05 15.70
CA VAL A 744 -30.99 -1.86 14.46
C VAL A 744 -32.33 -1.70 13.73
N LEU A 745 -33.44 -1.68 14.47
CA LEU A 745 -34.76 -1.39 13.90
C LEU A 745 -34.83 0.02 13.30
N ALA A 746 -34.29 1.03 13.99
CA ALA A 746 -34.28 2.41 13.51
C ALA A 746 -33.50 2.56 12.18
N ASP A 747 -32.31 1.96 12.08
CA ASP A 747 -31.54 1.98 10.83
C ASP A 747 -32.26 1.17 9.72
N CYS A 748 -32.96 0.09 10.08
CA CYS A 748 -33.81 -0.62 9.12
C CYS A 748 -34.96 0.25 8.61
N HIS A 749 -35.61 1.05 9.46
CA HIS A 749 -36.63 2.02 9.04
C HIS A 749 -36.08 3.01 8.01
N GLU A 750 -34.89 3.56 8.26
CA GLU A 750 -34.24 4.52 7.37
C GLU A 750 -33.93 3.90 6.00
N LEU A 751 -33.32 2.72 5.97
CA LEU A 751 -33.03 2.02 4.71
C LEU A 751 -34.30 1.71 3.92
N VAL A 752 -35.37 1.25 4.59
CA VAL A 752 -36.66 1.00 3.94
C VAL A 752 -37.26 2.30 3.38
N GLY A 753 -37.13 3.40 4.11
CA GLY A 753 -37.54 4.73 3.64
C GLY A 753 -36.84 5.12 2.34
N MET A 754 -35.51 4.94 2.26
CA MET A 754 -34.75 5.17 1.03
C MET A 754 -35.19 4.25 -0.12
N VAL A 755 -35.41 2.96 0.17
CA VAL A 755 -35.89 1.98 -0.82
C VAL A 755 -37.23 2.39 -1.40
N LYS A 756 -38.21 2.72 -0.56
CA LYS A 756 -39.56 3.11 -1.01
C LYS A 756 -39.57 4.48 -1.69
N ALA A 757 -38.70 5.40 -1.30
CA ALA A 757 -38.54 6.68 -1.99
C ALA A 757 -37.99 6.49 -3.41
N LYS A 758 -37.01 5.60 -3.60
CA LYS A 758 -36.39 5.34 -4.91
C LYS A 758 -37.23 4.42 -5.80
N TYR A 759 -37.89 3.43 -5.20
CA TYR A 759 -38.72 2.44 -5.90
C TYR A 759 -40.08 2.27 -5.20
N PRO A 760 -41.07 3.13 -5.48
CA PRO A 760 -42.36 3.09 -4.79
C PRO A 760 -43.09 1.74 -4.91
N GLU A 761 -42.99 1.11 -6.09
CA GLU A 761 -43.71 -0.14 -6.42
C GLU A 761 -42.89 -1.41 -6.15
N VAL A 762 -41.66 -1.31 -5.62
CA VAL A 762 -40.83 -2.51 -5.39
C VAL A 762 -41.42 -3.36 -4.27
N ALA A 763 -41.49 -4.66 -4.52
CA ALA A 763 -41.78 -5.63 -3.48
C ALA A 763 -40.59 -5.70 -2.51
N LEU A 764 -40.87 -5.74 -1.21
CA LEU A 764 -39.83 -5.78 -0.17
C LEU A 764 -39.90 -7.08 0.61
N ALA A 765 -38.73 -7.64 0.91
CA ALA A 765 -38.60 -8.72 1.88
C ALA A 765 -37.40 -8.49 2.80
N LEU A 766 -37.44 -9.09 3.99
CA LEU A 766 -36.34 -9.08 4.95
C LEU A 766 -36.07 -10.51 5.41
N ILE A 767 -34.82 -10.94 5.34
CA ILE A 767 -34.37 -12.21 5.91
C ILE A 767 -34.03 -12.00 7.39
N SER A 768 -34.55 -12.87 8.26
CA SER A 768 -34.23 -12.86 9.70
C SER A 768 -32.72 -12.98 9.92
N LEU A 769 -32.20 -12.32 10.95
CA LEU A 769 -30.85 -12.52 11.45
C LEU A 769 -30.64 -14.02 11.76
N LYS A 770 -29.58 -14.62 11.23
CA LYS A 770 -29.25 -16.02 11.54
C LYS A 770 -28.58 -16.12 12.92
N PRO A 771 -28.66 -17.28 13.59
CA PRO A 771 -27.75 -17.58 14.69
C PRO A 771 -26.33 -17.82 14.15
N SER A 772 -25.30 -17.82 15.00
CA SER A 772 -23.96 -18.30 14.64
C SER A 772 -23.18 -18.72 15.87
N VAL A 773 -22.34 -19.75 15.74
CA VAL A 773 -21.51 -20.27 16.84
C VAL A 773 -20.62 -19.17 17.42
N GLU A 774 -19.99 -18.38 16.56
CA GLU A 774 -19.11 -17.26 16.97
C GLU A 774 -19.84 -16.18 17.78
N ARG A 775 -21.18 -16.10 17.66
CA ARG A 775 -22.01 -15.08 18.32
C ARG A 775 -23.07 -15.70 19.22
N GLU A 776 -22.81 -16.89 19.77
CA GLU A 776 -23.77 -17.60 20.63
C GLU A 776 -24.24 -16.75 21.82
N GLN A 777 -23.34 -15.93 22.39
CA GLN A 777 -23.67 -15.03 23.50
C GLN A 777 -24.69 -13.94 23.12
N MET A 778 -24.84 -13.63 21.84
CA MET A 778 -25.74 -12.59 21.34
C MET A 778 -27.12 -13.13 20.94
N ILE A 779 -27.37 -14.44 21.06
CA ILE A 779 -28.64 -15.05 20.67
C ILE A 779 -29.88 -14.36 21.28
N PRO A 780 -29.89 -13.95 22.58
CA PRO A 780 -31.02 -13.20 23.13
C PRO A 780 -31.31 -11.89 22.38
N LEU A 781 -30.27 -11.13 22.03
CA LEU A 781 -30.39 -9.88 21.27
C LEU A 781 -30.82 -10.14 19.83
N ILE A 782 -30.34 -11.22 19.21
CA ILE A 782 -30.76 -11.64 17.87
C ILE A 782 -32.24 -12.01 17.85
N ILE A 783 -32.74 -12.72 18.87
CA ILE A 783 -34.16 -13.07 19.02
C ILE A 783 -35.00 -11.81 19.16
N GLU A 784 -34.62 -10.90 20.06
CA GLU A 784 -35.33 -9.63 20.26
C GLU A 784 -35.37 -8.80 18.96
N THR A 785 -34.24 -8.68 18.28
CA THR A 785 -34.14 -7.93 17.02
C THR A 785 -34.99 -8.58 15.93
N ASN A 786 -34.95 -9.91 15.80
CA ASN A 786 -35.80 -10.63 14.84
C ASN A 786 -37.29 -10.41 15.11
N LEU A 787 -37.72 -10.40 16.38
CA LEU A 787 -39.10 -10.10 16.75
C LEU A 787 -39.50 -8.68 16.34
N LEU A 788 -38.68 -7.68 16.66
CA LEU A 788 -38.90 -6.28 16.30
C LEU A 788 -38.99 -6.09 14.78
N LEU A 789 -38.01 -6.62 14.05
CA LEU A 789 -37.96 -6.57 12.59
C LEU A 789 -39.15 -7.31 11.96
N SER A 790 -39.53 -8.48 12.47
CA SER A 790 -40.68 -9.22 11.94
C SER A 790 -41.99 -8.44 12.11
N LYS A 791 -42.19 -7.80 13.27
CA LYS A 791 -43.36 -6.99 13.54
C LYS A 791 -43.44 -5.82 12.56
N TYR A 792 -42.35 -5.09 12.38
CA TYR A 792 -42.28 -3.97 11.45
C TYR A 792 -42.55 -4.38 9.99
N ILE A 793 -41.84 -5.41 9.50
CA ILE A 793 -41.95 -5.85 8.10
C ILE A 793 -43.36 -6.42 7.81
N ILE A 794 -43.92 -7.22 8.70
CA ILE A 794 -45.23 -7.86 8.47
C ILE A 794 -46.38 -6.88 8.74
N SER A 795 -46.36 -6.21 9.89
CA SER A 795 -47.54 -5.46 10.37
C SER A 795 -47.60 -4.06 9.79
N ASP A 796 -46.45 -3.37 9.72
CA ASP A 796 -46.44 -1.95 9.37
C ASP A 796 -46.22 -1.75 7.85
N LEU A 797 -45.43 -2.62 7.21
CA LEU A 797 -45.15 -2.54 5.77
C LEU A 797 -45.98 -3.49 4.91
N ASN A 798 -46.66 -4.46 5.51
CA ASN A 798 -47.30 -5.58 4.80
C ASN A 798 -46.33 -6.26 3.79
N ALA A 799 -45.07 -6.41 4.20
CA ALA A 799 -43.98 -6.95 3.40
C ALA A 799 -43.56 -8.34 3.89
N GLN A 800 -42.74 -9.03 3.11
CA GLN A 800 -42.41 -10.44 3.36
C GLN A 800 -41.26 -10.58 4.37
N TYR A 801 -41.51 -11.24 5.50
CA TYR A 801 -40.46 -11.63 6.46
C TYR A 801 -40.07 -13.10 6.27
N ILE A 802 -38.78 -13.37 6.05
CA ILE A 802 -38.24 -14.70 5.74
C ILE A 802 -37.47 -15.22 6.95
N ASN A 803 -38.07 -16.13 7.73
CA ASN A 803 -37.50 -16.64 8.96
C ASN A 803 -36.54 -17.83 8.71
N VAL A 804 -35.26 -17.52 8.48
CA VAL A 804 -34.19 -18.55 8.44
C VAL A 804 -33.73 -18.95 9.84
N PHE A 805 -33.87 -18.08 10.84
CA PHE A 805 -33.38 -18.30 12.21
C PHE A 805 -33.91 -19.61 12.81
N SER A 806 -35.22 -19.86 12.68
CA SER A 806 -35.88 -21.05 13.22
C SER A 806 -35.39 -22.38 12.64
N HIS A 807 -34.75 -22.36 11.47
CA HIS A 807 -34.20 -23.56 10.81
C HIS A 807 -32.72 -23.80 11.14
N MET A 808 -32.07 -22.89 11.86
CA MET A 808 -30.63 -22.89 12.10
C MET A 808 -30.27 -22.92 13.59
N ILE A 809 -31.29 -22.99 14.44
CA ILE A 809 -31.18 -23.06 15.89
C ILE A 809 -31.75 -24.39 16.38
N SER A 810 -31.08 -25.00 17.35
CA SER A 810 -31.53 -26.21 18.02
C SER A 810 -32.63 -25.92 19.05
N SER A 811 -33.26 -26.98 19.56
CA SER A 811 -34.32 -26.88 20.58
C SER A 811 -33.86 -26.27 21.92
N ASP A 812 -32.56 -26.26 22.19
CA ASP A 812 -31.93 -25.63 23.36
C ASP A 812 -31.42 -24.21 23.09
N ASN A 813 -31.89 -23.57 22.00
CA ASN A 813 -31.49 -22.21 21.58
C ASN A 813 -30.01 -22.06 21.25
N ARG A 814 -29.37 -23.09 20.71
CA ARG A 814 -27.97 -23.03 20.25
C ARG A 814 -27.86 -23.06 18.73
N PRO A 815 -26.90 -22.35 18.13
CA PRO A 815 -26.62 -22.49 16.69
C PRO A 815 -26.21 -23.93 16.36
N ILE A 816 -26.69 -24.47 15.24
CA ILE A 816 -26.29 -25.81 14.75
C ILE A 816 -24.90 -25.71 14.10
N PRO A 817 -23.80 -26.19 14.73
CA PRO A 817 -22.44 -25.89 14.29
C PRO A 817 -22.10 -26.37 12.87
N GLU A 818 -22.73 -27.47 12.44
CA GLU A 818 -22.53 -28.10 11.13
C GLU A 818 -22.94 -27.21 9.96
N LEU A 819 -23.69 -26.12 10.19
CA LEU A 819 -24.13 -25.19 9.15
C LEU A 819 -23.10 -24.10 8.80
N TYR A 820 -22.00 -24.02 9.57
CA TYR A 820 -21.02 -22.93 9.48
C TYR A 820 -19.66 -23.43 8.99
N LEU A 821 -18.85 -22.50 8.50
CA LEU A 821 -17.43 -22.71 8.22
C LEU A 821 -16.65 -22.80 9.55
N SER A 822 -15.35 -23.05 9.46
CA SER A 822 -14.48 -23.17 10.63
C SER A 822 -14.40 -21.90 11.49
N ASP A 823 -14.84 -20.75 10.97
CA ASP A 823 -14.95 -19.50 11.72
C ASP A 823 -16.20 -19.42 12.60
N GLY A 824 -17.11 -20.40 12.52
CA GLY A 824 -18.35 -20.42 13.31
C GLY A 824 -19.32 -19.28 13.00
N LEU A 825 -19.05 -18.45 11.98
CA LEU A 825 -19.78 -17.23 11.66
C LEU A 825 -20.43 -17.30 10.27
N HIS A 826 -19.68 -17.71 9.25
CA HIS A 826 -20.14 -17.73 7.87
C HIS A 826 -20.70 -19.10 7.49
N LEU A 827 -21.70 -19.12 6.61
CA LEU A 827 -22.38 -20.34 6.22
C LEU A 827 -21.51 -21.19 5.30
N ASN A 828 -21.56 -22.50 5.53
CA ASN A 828 -21.03 -23.48 4.58
C ASN A 828 -22.14 -23.89 3.59
N LYS A 829 -21.88 -24.92 2.79
CA LYS A 829 -22.83 -25.43 1.80
C LYS A 829 -24.16 -25.89 2.40
N GLU A 830 -24.15 -26.52 3.57
CA GLU A 830 -25.37 -27.00 4.25
C GLU A 830 -26.19 -25.83 4.79
N GLY A 831 -25.54 -24.83 5.39
CA GLY A 831 -26.19 -23.58 5.80
C GLY A 831 -26.86 -22.84 4.64
N TYR A 832 -26.19 -22.73 3.49
CA TYR A 832 -26.79 -22.13 2.29
C TYR A 832 -27.90 -22.99 1.66
N THR A 833 -27.90 -24.30 1.88
CA THR A 833 -28.99 -25.17 1.44
C THR A 833 -30.29 -24.85 2.19
N ILE A 834 -30.19 -24.58 3.50
CA ILE A 834 -31.33 -24.13 4.31
C ILE A 834 -31.82 -22.76 3.80
N TRP A 835 -30.92 -21.80 3.65
CA TRP A 835 -31.27 -20.46 3.12
C TRP A 835 -31.94 -20.55 1.76
N SER A 836 -31.36 -21.30 0.82
CA SER A 836 -31.91 -21.53 -0.51
C SER A 836 -33.34 -22.06 -0.45
N SER A 837 -33.58 -23.10 0.35
CA SER A 837 -34.90 -23.73 0.48
C SER A 837 -35.94 -22.76 1.06
N VAL A 838 -35.62 -22.11 2.18
CA VAL A 838 -36.53 -21.20 2.88
C VAL A 838 -36.85 -19.98 2.01
N ILE A 839 -35.84 -19.38 1.38
CA ILE A 839 -36.01 -18.21 0.52
C ILE A 839 -36.77 -18.57 -0.75
N LYS A 840 -36.49 -19.72 -1.40
CA LYS A 840 -37.24 -20.17 -2.57
C LYS A 840 -38.74 -20.34 -2.26
N ASN A 841 -39.07 -21.03 -1.17
CA ASN A 841 -40.45 -21.23 -0.77
C ASN A 841 -41.16 -19.89 -0.52
N ALA A 842 -40.48 -18.96 0.14
CA ALA A 842 -40.99 -17.61 0.35
C ALA A 842 -41.23 -16.88 -0.99
N LEU A 843 -40.26 -16.90 -1.92
CA LEU A 843 -40.40 -16.23 -3.21
C LEU A 843 -41.49 -16.87 -4.10
N GLN A 844 -41.67 -18.19 -4.05
CA GLN A 844 -42.72 -18.91 -4.78
C GLN A 844 -44.13 -18.60 -4.28
N SER A 845 -44.32 -18.49 -2.96
CA SER A 845 -45.64 -18.20 -2.37
C SER A 845 -46.25 -16.87 -2.83
N VAL A 846 -45.42 -15.90 -3.24
CA VAL A 846 -45.86 -14.61 -3.79
C VAL A 846 -46.26 -14.72 -5.26
N SER A 847 -45.55 -15.54 -6.06
CA SER A 847 -45.85 -15.74 -7.48
C SER A 847 -47.19 -16.43 -7.74
N LEU A 848 -47.69 -17.22 -6.77
CA LEU A 848 -49.02 -17.85 -6.87
C LEU A 848 -50.16 -16.87 -6.53
N LEU A 849 -49.93 -15.89 -5.66
CA LEU A 849 -50.91 -14.86 -5.30
C LEU A 849 -51.11 -13.79 -6.40
N GLU A 850 -50.12 -13.59 -7.27
CA GLU A 850 -50.20 -12.71 -8.44
C GLU A 850 -50.83 -13.37 -9.68
N LEU A 851 -51.01 -14.70 -9.69
CA LEU A 851 -51.66 -15.44 -10.78
C LEU A 851 -53.17 -15.67 -10.54
N ASP A 852 -53.64 -15.51 -9.30
CA ASP A 852 -55.05 -15.70 -8.89
C ASP A 852 -55.83 -14.37 -8.71
N ASN A 853 -55.21 -13.22 -8.96
CA ASN A 853 -55.85 -11.89 -9.05
C ASN A 853 -55.76 -11.36 -10.49
#